data_AF-A0A7T9UFU1-F1
#
_entry.id   AF-A0A7T9UFU1-F1
#
_cell.length_a   1.000
_cell.length_b   1.000
_cell.length_c   1.000
_cell.angle_alpha   90.00
_cell.angle_beta   90.00
_cell.angle_gamma   90.00
#
_symmetry.space_group_name_H-M   'P 1'
#
loop_
_entity.id
_entity.type
_entity.pdbx_description
1 polymer ?
#
loop_
_entity_poly.entity_id
_entity_poly.type
_entity_poly.pdbx_seq_one_letter_code
_entity_poly.pdbx_strand_id
1 'polypeptide(L)'
;MKKQIWIPFTLTALMAALNGCGGEGGNIHVDPPGSTGVTASTSCSTTSTDCLEFVFDYPVAGLNFDCSSDTTNHFITQNSSNAVSGACKLGDTVTFSIKGQGTDKQIKLGAVDLKTITSLKISDAPISLVDIATAMVGKAPASLDPNDETIKVAMGLVKIFQAAGAVNEKNAIGDLQPMELDEDYKSNLKNISQSIDVSNFKDGSYAALLKPWVDVSQVSDQTAFDVVVKMLNMQNAGSFQSDFLPWPLPAESGVDQQYIEGFHGKSLLGNEIIANMYLLSDRTGHTFGYGLQWKGKPDDKTSEGTIISDSLKRLTLISKIAPKKMNAEAQTNWINPLTKKLASSPFVFSMADQSGDPLKITQGRLINGYIITGTEAVYKQATGSKEGDAASYGKWTQQFSPEQFDGSIDVSKTNPITYLDKKILTTPNNVKSGEYYVFPMYATLNFKFSDTSVKDVKLGIVIDENGDIRSDIRPDASANDMSGTCASINPATMVDSNGVQQFRIGTTGTGNYAETDKSLTIRMILTNAKFGLLEGIILGLNQNLSVRAGSDTGQSSQTLTSGGVKINLHNLLTDHNTTRGVNMTNFSNAEANWINIHAAYQKVYNNIKDISPAPTPAQQDLAKRVNGTLSIDLPSCYTIKQK
;
A
#
# COMPACT_ATOMS: atom_id res chain seq x y z
N MET A 1 -3.56 -31.99 31.22
CA MET A 1 -2.50 -30.98 31.40
C MET A 1 -2.34 -30.21 30.11
N LYS A 2 -2.85 -28.97 30.04
CA LYS A 2 -2.82 -28.12 28.85
C LYS A 2 -1.46 -27.44 28.77
N LYS A 3 -0.64 -27.79 27.76
CA LYS A 3 0.58 -27.03 27.44
C LYS A 3 0.17 -25.82 26.59
N GLN A 4 0.16 -24.64 27.21
CA GLN A 4 0.10 -23.37 26.50
C GLN A 4 1.43 -23.15 25.79
N ILE A 5 1.39 -23.10 24.46
CA ILE A 5 2.53 -22.72 23.63
C ILE A 5 2.54 -21.19 23.60
N TRP A 6 3.47 -20.60 24.34
CA TRP A 6 3.75 -19.17 24.30
C TRP A 6 4.55 -18.86 23.03
N ILE A 7 3.97 -18.10 22.12
CA ILE A 7 4.70 -17.51 20.98
C ILE A 7 5.24 -16.16 21.46
N PRO A 8 6.58 -15.93 21.46
CA PRO A 8 7.14 -14.66 21.90
C PRO A 8 6.86 -13.58 20.84
N PHE A 9 6.03 -12.60 21.21
CA PHE A 9 5.86 -11.36 20.46
C PHE A 9 7.10 -10.48 20.69
N THR A 10 7.94 -10.34 19.68
CA THR A 10 8.92 -9.26 19.63
C THR A 10 8.21 -7.99 19.24
N LEU A 11 7.90 -7.14 20.22
CA LEU A 11 7.59 -5.72 20.00
C LEU A 11 8.76 -5.10 19.23
N THR A 12 8.57 -4.75 17.96
CA THR A 12 9.43 -3.76 17.30
C THR A 12 9.09 -2.40 17.89
N ALA A 13 9.92 -1.97 18.83
CA ALA A 13 9.95 -0.62 19.35
C ALA A 13 10.31 0.34 18.22
N LEU A 14 9.32 1.07 17.70
CA LEU A 14 9.55 2.30 16.94
C LEU A 14 9.44 3.44 17.96
N MET A 15 10.57 3.85 18.52
CA MET A 15 10.67 5.00 19.42
C MET A 15 11.53 6.09 18.78
N ALA A 16 10.94 7.29 18.79
CA ALA A 16 11.55 8.60 19.00
C ALA A 16 12.68 9.04 18.05
N ALA A 17 12.32 9.88 17.09
CA ALA A 17 13.15 10.99 16.64
C ALA A 17 12.28 12.22 16.32
N LEU A 18 11.53 12.69 17.32
CA LEU A 18 11.05 14.07 17.36
C LEU A 18 12.16 14.92 17.97
N ASN A 19 12.91 15.63 17.13
CA ASN A 19 13.75 16.73 17.56
C ASN A 19 13.59 17.89 16.59
N GLY A 20 12.81 18.88 17.05
CA GLY A 20 13.14 20.30 16.98
C GLY A 20 13.30 20.95 15.61
N CYS A 21 12.27 21.68 15.19
CA CYS A 21 12.48 23.04 14.70
C CYS A 21 11.49 23.96 15.41
N GLY A 22 12.02 24.79 16.31
CA GLY A 22 11.25 25.76 17.09
C GLY A 22 10.94 27.02 16.28
N GLY A 23 9.79 27.60 16.60
CA GLY A 23 9.34 28.91 16.16
C GLY A 23 8.06 29.27 16.92
N GLU A 24 8.21 29.85 18.12
CA GLU A 24 7.15 30.53 18.87
C GLU A 24 6.54 31.65 17.99
N GLY A 25 5.24 31.93 17.98
CA GLY A 25 4.12 31.41 18.70
C GLY A 25 2.86 32.23 18.35
N GLY A 26 1.70 31.64 18.59
CA GLY A 26 0.39 32.30 18.56
C GLY A 26 -0.55 31.57 19.50
N ASN A 27 -0.29 31.66 20.81
CA ASN A 27 -0.97 30.88 21.85
C ASN A 27 -1.22 29.41 21.44
N ILE A 28 -0.15 28.74 21.00
CA ILE A 28 -0.06 27.30 20.98
C ILE A 28 0.27 26.90 22.41
N HIS A 29 -0.68 26.30 23.13
CA HIS A 29 -0.43 25.80 24.48
C HIS A 29 0.56 24.63 24.41
N VAL A 30 1.78 24.86 24.88
CA VAL A 30 2.73 23.81 25.29
C VAL A 30 2.34 23.45 26.71
N ASP A 31 1.91 22.20 26.92
CA ASP A 31 1.49 21.57 28.18
C ASP A 31 1.21 22.54 29.36
N PRO A 32 -0.05 22.88 29.69
CA PRO A 32 -0.34 23.35 31.04
C PRO A 32 0.21 22.33 32.05
N PRO A 33 0.88 22.74 33.14
CA PRO A 33 1.46 21.81 34.10
C PRO A 33 0.40 20.80 34.59
N GLY A 34 0.48 19.56 34.11
CA GLY A 34 -0.47 18.49 34.42
C GLY A 34 -1.32 17.96 33.25
N SER A 35 -1.28 18.54 32.03
CA SER A 35 -1.82 17.87 30.84
C SER A 35 -0.86 16.79 30.37
N THR A 36 -1.39 15.61 30.05
CA THR A 36 -0.61 14.56 29.38
C THR A 36 -1.16 14.39 27.98
N GLY A 37 -0.37 14.75 26.96
CA GLY A 37 -0.67 14.46 25.55
C GLY A 37 -1.38 15.55 24.75
N VAL A 38 -1.62 16.74 25.29
CA VAL A 38 -2.09 17.89 24.49
C VAL A 38 -0.87 18.65 23.97
N THR A 39 -0.75 18.79 22.66
CA THR A 39 0.36 19.50 22.00
C THR A 39 -0.19 20.46 20.95
N ALA A 40 0.71 21.11 20.20
CA ALA A 40 0.34 21.94 19.05
C ALA A 40 -0.44 21.18 17.95
N SER A 41 -0.28 19.86 17.88
CA SER A 41 -0.87 19.01 16.84
C SER A 41 -1.73 17.87 17.39
N THR A 42 -1.98 17.83 18.70
CA THR A 42 -2.74 16.73 19.32
C THR A 42 -3.64 17.23 20.45
N SER A 43 -4.93 16.87 20.44
CA SER A 43 -5.84 17.15 21.57
C SER A 43 -5.90 16.03 22.62
N CYS A 44 -5.18 14.93 22.37
CA CYS A 44 -5.13 13.75 23.21
C CYS A 44 -3.78 13.04 23.08
N SER A 45 -3.43 12.23 24.09
CA SER A 45 -2.24 11.38 24.02
C SER A 45 -2.42 10.32 22.94
N THR A 46 -1.55 10.30 21.92
CA THR A 46 -1.60 9.32 20.80
C THR A 46 -1.51 7.87 21.26
N THR A 47 -0.96 7.62 22.45
CA THR A 47 -0.93 6.29 23.08
C THR A 47 -2.27 5.88 23.70
N SER A 48 -3.17 6.83 23.98
CA SER A 48 -4.49 6.58 24.59
C SER A 48 -5.43 5.85 23.64
N THR A 49 -6.23 4.91 24.14
CA THR A 49 -7.14 4.08 23.34
C THR A 49 -8.26 4.87 22.66
N ASP A 50 -8.54 6.08 23.15
CA ASP A 50 -9.54 7.00 22.63
C ASP A 50 -8.93 8.15 21.82
N CYS A 51 -7.65 8.10 21.46
CA CYS A 51 -7.00 9.10 20.62
C CYS A 51 -6.75 8.55 19.22
N LEU A 52 -7.20 9.29 18.21
CA LEU A 52 -7.02 8.96 16.80
C LEU A 52 -6.05 9.95 16.17
N GLU A 53 -4.88 9.44 15.77
CA GLU A 53 -3.97 10.17 14.90
C GLU A 53 -4.42 10.00 13.44
N PHE A 54 -4.50 11.12 12.73
CA PHE A 54 -4.81 11.16 11.31
C PHE A 54 -3.64 11.72 10.52
N VAL A 55 -3.47 11.22 9.30
CA VAL A 55 -2.43 11.66 8.34
C VAL A 55 -3.07 12.15 7.05
N PHE A 56 -2.42 13.07 6.35
CA PHE A 56 -2.91 13.56 5.06
C PHE A 56 -2.20 12.89 3.89
N ASP A 57 -2.98 12.47 2.88
CA ASP A 57 -2.40 11.95 1.64
C ASP A 57 -1.75 13.05 0.80
N TYR A 58 -2.26 14.28 0.92
CA TYR A 58 -1.53 15.47 0.49
C TYR A 58 -0.77 16.03 1.70
N PRO A 59 0.56 15.91 1.76
CA PRO A 59 1.36 16.33 2.91
C PRO A 59 1.41 17.87 3.09
N VAL A 60 0.39 18.46 3.73
CA VAL A 60 0.30 19.91 4.03
C VAL A 60 0.44 20.19 5.53
N ALA A 61 1.63 20.61 5.96
CA ALA A 61 1.85 21.08 7.32
C ALA A 61 1.33 22.51 7.51
N GLY A 62 0.89 22.84 8.72
CA GLY A 62 0.41 24.18 9.10
C GLY A 62 -1.08 24.43 8.85
N LEU A 63 -1.88 23.41 8.51
CA LEU A 63 -3.34 23.52 8.46
C LEU A 63 -3.90 23.66 9.89
N ASN A 64 -4.74 24.67 10.12
CA ASN A 64 -5.37 24.86 11.41
C ASN A 64 -6.52 23.86 11.57
N PHE A 65 -6.68 23.30 12.77
CA PHE A 65 -7.80 22.43 13.07
C PHE A 65 -8.29 22.52 14.51
N ASP A 66 -9.59 22.26 14.68
CA ASP A 66 -10.27 22.19 15.98
C ASP A 66 -10.94 20.83 16.13
N CYS A 67 -10.80 20.21 17.31
CA CYS A 67 -11.45 18.95 17.65
C CYS A 67 -12.77 19.24 18.40
N SER A 68 -13.89 18.63 18.01
CA SER A 68 -15.20 18.91 18.62
C SER A 68 -15.28 18.73 20.14
N SER A 69 -14.47 17.84 20.72
CA SER A 69 -14.42 17.60 22.17
C SER A 69 -13.48 18.53 22.94
N ASP A 70 -12.61 19.28 22.25
CA ASP A 70 -11.72 20.27 22.84
C ASP A 70 -12.14 21.67 22.40
N THR A 71 -12.87 22.36 23.28
CA THR A 71 -13.40 23.70 23.03
C THR A 71 -12.45 24.81 23.47
N THR A 72 -11.27 24.47 23.98
CA THR A 72 -10.33 25.42 24.57
C THR A 72 -9.09 25.62 23.72
N ASN A 73 -8.56 24.54 23.13
CA ASN A 73 -7.32 24.57 22.38
C ASN A 73 -7.58 24.60 20.86
N HIS A 74 -6.60 25.14 20.14
CA HIS A 74 -6.56 25.21 18.69
C HIS A 74 -5.25 24.59 18.21
N PHE A 75 -5.31 23.84 17.12
CA PHE A 75 -4.19 22.99 16.69
C PHE A 75 -3.76 23.30 15.26
N ILE A 76 -2.56 22.84 14.92
CA ILE A 76 -2.02 22.87 13.56
C ILE A 76 -1.46 21.51 13.17
N THR A 77 -1.62 21.13 11.91
CA THR A 77 -1.00 19.91 11.38
C THR A 77 0.52 20.07 11.35
N GLN A 78 1.25 19.01 11.65
CA GLN A 78 2.71 19.03 11.70
C GLN A 78 3.32 17.89 10.90
N ASN A 79 4.51 18.13 10.35
CA ASN A 79 5.27 17.08 9.71
C ASN A 79 5.92 16.18 10.77
N SER A 80 5.53 14.92 10.79
CA SER A 80 6.12 13.87 11.62
C SER A 80 6.83 12.87 10.71
N SER A 81 8.16 12.97 10.65
CA SER A 81 9.04 12.17 9.78
C SER A 81 8.70 12.30 8.28
N ASN A 82 7.83 11.42 7.76
CA ASN A 82 7.47 11.31 6.34
C ASN A 82 5.97 11.50 6.10
N ALA A 83 5.20 11.87 7.13
CA ALA A 83 3.77 12.11 7.03
C ALA A 83 3.42 13.42 7.73
N VAL A 84 2.38 14.10 7.25
CA VAL A 84 1.80 15.22 7.98
C VAL A 84 0.62 14.73 8.77
N SER A 85 0.63 14.95 10.08
CA SER A 85 -0.37 14.43 11.00
C SER A 85 -0.96 15.46 11.96
N GLY A 86 -2.07 15.05 12.58
CA GLY A 86 -2.69 15.66 13.75
C GLY A 86 -3.48 14.61 14.53
N ALA A 87 -3.96 14.92 15.74
CA ALA A 87 -4.75 13.97 16.51
C ALA A 87 -5.93 14.61 17.26
N CYS A 88 -7.07 13.91 17.24
CA CYS A 88 -8.27 14.23 18.01
C CYS A 88 -8.81 12.99 18.72
N LYS A 89 -9.77 13.16 19.64
CA LYS A 89 -10.41 11.99 20.28
C LYS A 89 -11.21 11.19 19.25
N LEU A 90 -11.28 9.88 19.44
CA LEU A 90 -12.01 8.96 18.60
C LEU A 90 -13.48 9.39 18.55
N GLY A 91 -13.99 9.58 17.34
CA GLY A 91 -15.36 10.03 17.09
C GLY A 91 -15.59 11.54 17.16
N ASP A 92 -14.53 12.34 17.32
CA ASP A 92 -14.60 13.78 17.11
C ASP A 92 -14.91 14.14 15.66
N THR A 93 -15.47 15.32 15.48
CA THR A 93 -15.46 16.05 14.21
C THR A 93 -14.30 17.04 14.22
N VAL A 94 -13.47 17.00 13.19
CA VAL A 94 -12.30 17.89 13.03
C VAL A 94 -12.64 18.99 12.04
N THR A 95 -12.59 20.24 12.48
CA THR A 95 -12.86 21.40 11.61
C THR A 95 -11.56 22.01 11.11
N PHE A 96 -11.32 21.95 9.81
CA PHE A 96 -10.10 22.44 9.18
C PHE A 96 -10.25 23.87 8.63
N SER A 97 -9.17 24.65 8.71
CA SER A 97 -9.06 25.98 8.09
C SER A 97 -7.62 26.36 7.78
N ILE A 98 -7.45 27.42 6.98
CA ILE A 98 -6.17 28.12 6.84
C ILE A 98 -6.38 29.52 7.41
N LYS A 99 -5.67 29.83 8.50
CA LYS A 99 -5.75 31.12 9.18
C LYS A 99 -4.41 31.45 9.83
N GLY A 100 -3.88 32.63 9.54
CA GLY A 100 -2.69 33.16 10.21
C GLY A 100 -3.05 34.02 11.41
N GLN A 101 -2.03 34.41 12.16
CA GLN A 101 -2.19 35.38 13.23
C GLN A 101 -2.42 36.80 12.69
N GLY A 102 -3.16 37.61 13.43
CA GLY A 102 -3.38 39.03 13.10
C GLY A 102 -4.23 39.28 11.85
N THR A 103 -4.85 38.24 11.27
CA THR A 103 -5.83 38.35 10.18
C THR A 103 -7.21 37.90 10.65
N ASP A 104 -8.25 38.64 10.25
CA ASP A 104 -9.65 38.25 10.37
C ASP A 104 -10.10 37.34 9.21
N LYS A 105 -9.29 37.27 8.14
CA LYS A 105 -9.53 36.46 6.95
C LYS A 105 -9.03 35.03 7.14
N GLN A 106 -9.82 34.08 6.64
CA GLN A 106 -9.50 32.65 6.65
C GLN A 106 -10.03 31.94 5.41
N ILE A 107 -9.46 30.78 5.09
CA ILE A 107 -10.03 29.82 4.13
C ILE A 107 -10.66 28.69 4.94
N LYS A 108 -11.98 28.52 4.85
CA LYS A 108 -12.73 27.48 5.57
C LYS A 108 -12.72 26.19 4.76
N LEU A 109 -12.24 25.09 5.35
CA LEU A 109 -12.07 23.80 4.68
C LEU A 109 -13.08 22.74 5.12
N GLY A 110 -13.95 23.00 6.10
CA GLY A 110 -15.04 22.09 6.48
C GLY A 110 -14.74 21.23 7.71
N ALA A 111 -15.73 20.44 8.12
CA ALA A 111 -15.74 19.68 9.36
C ALA A 111 -15.87 18.16 9.07
N VAL A 112 -14.76 17.44 9.19
CA VAL A 112 -14.67 16.00 8.89
C VAL A 112 -15.05 15.19 10.13
N ASP A 113 -16.13 14.41 10.06
CA ASP A 113 -16.49 13.45 11.11
C ASP A 113 -15.54 12.25 11.04
N LEU A 114 -14.68 12.09 12.05
CA LEU A 114 -13.70 11.00 12.08
C LEU A 114 -14.36 9.62 12.06
N LYS A 115 -15.61 9.46 12.49
CA LYS A 115 -16.34 8.19 12.41
C LYS A 115 -16.55 7.73 10.97
N THR A 116 -16.56 8.67 10.02
CA THR A 116 -16.69 8.36 8.59
C THR A 116 -15.37 7.93 7.96
N ILE A 117 -14.24 8.29 8.58
CA ILE A 117 -12.90 7.82 8.21
C ILE A 117 -12.64 6.46 8.85
N THR A 118 -12.81 6.37 10.16
CA THR A 118 -12.72 5.13 10.94
C THR A 118 -13.44 5.23 12.28
N SER A 119 -14.07 4.14 12.69
CA SER A 119 -14.75 4.02 13.98
C SER A 119 -13.90 3.37 15.08
N LEU A 120 -12.68 2.95 14.74
CA LEU A 120 -11.74 2.31 15.65
C LEU A 120 -10.45 3.12 15.75
N LYS A 121 -9.74 2.94 16.86
CA LYS A 121 -8.37 3.44 16.94
C LYS A 121 -7.48 2.66 15.99
N ILE A 122 -6.96 3.36 14.98
CA ILE A 122 -5.90 2.88 14.08
C ILE A 122 -4.75 3.87 14.07
N SER A 123 -3.54 3.40 13.80
CA SER A 123 -2.42 4.27 13.44
C SER A 123 -2.67 4.89 12.08
N ASP A 124 -2.28 6.16 11.94
CA ASP A 124 -2.23 6.88 10.67
C ASP A 124 -3.55 6.86 9.87
N ALA A 125 -4.67 7.25 10.48
CA ALA A 125 -5.96 7.30 9.78
C ALA A 125 -5.90 8.30 8.61
N PRO A 126 -6.06 7.86 7.34
CA PRO A 126 -5.83 8.75 6.20
C PRO A 126 -7.01 9.70 5.99
N ILE A 127 -6.73 11.00 5.87
CA ILE A 127 -7.66 12.04 5.44
C ILE A 127 -7.18 12.58 4.09
N SER A 128 -8.01 12.42 3.05
CA SER A 128 -7.76 13.01 1.75
C SER A 128 -8.37 14.40 1.62
N LEU A 129 -7.92 15.15 0.62
CA LEU A 129 -8.60 16.38 0.22
C LEU A 129 -10.02 16.14 -0.32
N VAL A 130 -10.33 14.91 -0.74
CA VAL A 130 -11.70 14.53 -1.14
C VAL A 130 -12.59 14.36 0.10
N ASP A 131 -12.06 13.88 1.22
CA ASP A 131 -12.79 13.81 2.49
C ASP A 131 -13.09 15.22 3.03
N ILE A 132 -12.10 16.12 2.94
CA ILE A 132 -12.26 17.55 3.26
C ILE A 132 -13.31 18.18 2.33
N ALA A 133 -13.19 18.00 1.02
CA ALA A 133 -14.16 18.53 0.05
C ALA A 133 -15.58 17.97 0.28
N THR A 134 -15.70 16.68 0.64
CA THR A 134 -16.97 16.05 1.02
C THR A 134 -17.58 16.75 2.22
N ALA A 135 -16.78 17.06 3.25
CA ALA A 135 -17.23 17.81 4.42
C ALA A 135 -17.61 19.26 4.09
N MET A 136 -16.91 19.92 3.15
CA MET A 136 -17.27 21.28 2.69
C MET A 136 -18.61 21.30 1.97
N VAL A 137 -18.80 20.35 1.04
CA VAL A 137 -19.98 20.29 0.17
C VAL A 137 -21.19 19.70 0.90
N GLY A 138 -20.94 18.81 1.86
CA GLY A 138 -21.97 18.02 2.56
C GLY A 138 -22.44 16.80 1.77
N LYS A 139 -21.66 16.38 0.76
CA LYS A 139 -22.02 15.30 -0.17
C LYS A 139 -20.77 14.58 -0.67
N ALA A 140 -20.80 13.26 -0.69
CA ALA A 140 -19.74 12.45 -1.30
C ALA A 140 -19.77 12.53 -2.84
N PRO A 141 -18.62 12.43 -3.53
CA PRO A 141 -18.59 12.45 -4.99
C PRO A 141 -19.34 11.24 -5.57
N ALA A 142 -20.12 11.47 -6.62
CA ALA A 142 -20.84 10.40 -7.33
C ALA A 142 -19.93 9.64 -8.30
N SER A 143 -18.96 10.34 -8.88
CA SER A 143 -17.98 9.80 -9.81
C SER A 143 -16.67 10.58 -9.73
N LEU A 144 -15.58 9.97 -10.20
CA LEU A 144 -14.29 10.64 -10.35
C LEU A 144 -14.30 11.43 -11.66
N ASP A 145 -15.01 12.55 -11.66
CA ASP A 145 -15.23 13.44 -12.81
C ASP A 145 -14.92 14.88 -12.39
N PRO A 146 -14.14 15.65 -13.18
CA PRO A 146 -13.86 17.06 -12.88
C PRO A 146 -15.11 17.94 -12.82
N ASN A 147 -16.26 17.45 -13.28
CA ASN A 147 -17.54 18.15 -13.21
C ASN A 147 -18.37 17.83 -11.95
N ASP A 148 -18.03 16.77 -11.20
CA ASP A 148 -18.68 16.48 -9.92
C ASP A 148 -18.38 17.61 -8.93
N GLU A 149 -19.41 18.10 -8.24
CA GLU A 149 -19.32 19.25 -7.34
C GLU A 149 -18.25 19.07 -6.25
N THR A 150 -18.13 17.86 -5.71
CA THR A 150 -17.16 17.55 -4.65
C THR A 150 -15.76 17.44 -5.21
N ILE A 151 -15.61 16.82 -6.39
CA ILE A 151 -14.33 16.74 -7.08
C ILE A 151 -13.84 18.14 -7.49
N LYS A 152 -14.71 19.04 -7.95
CA LYS A 152 -14.35 20.44 -8.22
C LYS A 152 -13.78 21.15 -7.00
N VAL A 153 -14.40 20.97 -5.84
CA VAL A 153 -13.90 21.55 -4.59
C VAL A 153 -12.54 20.94 -4.24
N ALA A 154 -12.38 19.62 -4.33
CA ALA A 154 -11.08 18.96 -4.11
C ALA A 154 -9.99 19.46 -5.07
N MET A 155 -10.31 19.67 -6.34
CA MET A 155 -9.40 20.29 -7.32
C MET A 155 -9.03 21.71 -6.92
N GLY A 156 -9.97 22.51 -6.40
CA GLY A 156 -9.69 23.84 -5.87
C GLY A 156 -8.71 23.82 -4.69
N LEU A 157 -8.86 22.86 -3.78
CA LEU A 157 -7.91 22.64 -2.68
C LEU A 157 -6.52 22.27 -3.22
N VAL A 158 -6.44 21.33 -4.17
CA VAL A 158 -5.18 20.97 -4.83
C VAL A 158 -4.52 22.18 -5.47
N LYS A 159 -5.27 23.03 -6.17
CA LYS A 159 -4.74 24.24 -6.79
C LYS A 159 -4.12 25.19 -5.77
N ILE A 160 -4.75 25.37 -4.61
CA ILE A 160 -4.21 26.19 -3.52
C ILE A 160 -2.87 25.62 -3.04
N PHE A 161 -2.82 24.32 -2.72
CA PHE A 161 -1.60 23.70 -2.16
C PHE A 161 -0.47 23.56 -3.18
N GLN A 162 -0.78 23.26 -4.44
CA GLN A 162 0.21 23.22 -5.52
C GLN A 162 0.78 24.61 -5.80
N ALA A 163 -0.06 25.65 -5.83
CA ALA A 163 0.39 27.03 -6.03
C ALA A 163 1.23 27.54 -4.84
N ALA A 164 0.80 27.27 -3.61
CA ALA A 164 1.56 27.63 -2.40
C ALA A 164 2.90 26.89 -2.33
N GLY A 165 2.91 25.58 -2.59
CA GLY A 165 4.15 24.79 -2.64
C GLY A 165 5.09 25.24 -3.77
N ALA A 166 4.58 25.69 -4.90
CA ALA A 166 5.40 26.25 -5.97
C ALA A 166 6.11 27.55 -5.55
N VAL A 167 5.45 28.40 -4.76
CA VAL A 167 6.01 29.66 -4.25
C VAL A 167 6.98 29.42 -3.09
N ASN A 168 6.56 28.67 -2.07
CA ASN A 168 7.29 28.53 -0.81
C ASN A 168 8.41 27.48 -0.89
N GLU A 169 8.11 26.33 -1.49
CA GLU A 169 9.01 25.16 -1.50
C GLU A 169 9.69 24.93 -2.84
N LYS A 170 9.35 25.75 -3.85
CA LYS A 170 9.77 25.56 -5.24
C LYS A 170 9.40 24.14 -5.73
N ASN A 171 8.22 23.67 -5.33
CA ASN A 171 7.66 22.41 -5.83
C ASN A 171 7.26 22.56 -7.30
N ALA A 172 7.43 21.49 -8.08
CA ALA A 172 6.95 21.46 -9.46
C ALA A 172 5.44 21.24 -9.48
N ILE A 173 4.73 22.03 -10.29
CA ILE A 173 3.28 21.89 -10.48
C ILE A 173 2.96 20.53 -11.09
N GLY A 174 2.02 19.82 -10.49
CA GLY A 174 1.62 18.46 -10.84
C GLY A 174 2.36 17.36 -10.07
N ASP A 175 3.44 17.71 -9.35
CA ASP A 175 4.13 16.75 -8.48
C ASP A 175 3.58 16.81 -7.05
N LEU A 176 3.35 15.63 -6.45
CA LEU A 176 2.80 15.53 -5.10
C LEU A 176 3.95 15.56 -4.10
N GLN A 177 4.19 16.75 -3.54
CA GLN A 177 5.31 17.02 -2.64
C GLN A 177 4.83 17.63 -1.32
N PRO A 178 5.56 17.40 -0.21
CA PRO A 178 5.36 18.11 1.05
C PRO A 178 5.38 19.62 0.86
N MET A 179 4.55 20.30 1.65
CA MET A 179 4.59 21.74 1.79
C MET A 179 4.24 22.20 3.21
N GLU A 180 4.74 23.36 3.58
CA GLU A 180 4.43 24.00 4.86
C GLU A 180 3.72 25.34 4.64
N LEU A 181 2.63 25.55 5.39
CA LEU A 181 1.95 26.82 5.54
C LEU A 181 2.41 27.48 6.84
N ASP A 182 3.57 28.15 6.79
CA ASP A 182 4.09 28.89 7.93
C ASP A 182 3.16 30.06 8.33
N GLU A 183 3.33 30.56 9.55
CA GLU A 183 2.47 31.62 10.08
C GLU A 183 2.56 32.92 9.27
N ASP A 184 3.74 33.32 8.80
CA ASP A 184 3.91 34.55 8.01
C ASP A 184 3.15 34.46 6.68
N TYR A 185 3.25 33.31 6.02
CA TYR A 185 2.55 33.01 4.79
C TYR A 185 1.04 33.02 5.03
N LYS A 186 0.54 32.39 6.09
CA LYS A 186 -0.89 32.42 6.44
C LYS A 186 -1.37 33.82 6.83
N SER A 187 -0.56 34.62 7.53
CA SER A 187 -0.93 35.98 7.95
C SER A 187 -1.10 36.94 6.77
N ASN A 188 -0.50 36.64 5.60
CA ASN A 188 -0.74 37.37 4.36
C ASN A 188 -2.17 37.19 3.80
N LEU A 189 -2.98 36.29 4.37
CA LEU A 189 -4.42 36.25 4.09
C LEU A 189 -5.11 37.59 4.40
N LYS A 190 -4.55 38.47 5.24
CA LYS A 190 -5.07 39.84 5.43
C LYS A 190 -5.19 40.66 4.14
N ASN A 191 -4.48 40.26 3.08
CA ASN A 191 -4.47 40.95 1.79
C ASN A 191 -5.65 40.59 0.88
N ILE A 192 -6.41 39.53 1.21
CA ILE A 192 -7.62 39.18 0.44
C ILE A 192 -8.82 40.00 0.93
N SER A 193 -9.78 40.25 0.04
CA SER A 193 -10.92 41.12 0.35
C SER A 193 -11.92 40.50 1.34
N GLN A 194 -12.02 39.17 1.37
CA GLN A 194 -12.94 38.43 2.23
C GLN A 194 -12.46 37.00 2.49
N SER A 195 -12.94 36.40 3.58
CA SER A 195 -12.74 34.97 3.85
C SER A 195 -13.34 34.11 2.75
N ILE A 196 -12.71 32.96 2.50
CA ILE A 196 -13.14 31.99 1.49
C ILE A 196 -13.92 30.87 2.17
N ASP A 197 -15.05 30.49 1.59
CA ASP A 197 -15.81 29.31 2.00
C ASP A 197 -16.25 28.46 0.80
N VAL A 198 -17.00 27.40 1.06
CA VAL A 198 -17.41 26.43 0.03
C VAL A 198 -18.16 27.09 -1.15
N SER A 199 -18.92 28.18 -0.92
CA SER A 199 -19.64 28.85 -2.01
C SER A 199 -18.67 29.38 -3.07
N ASN A 200 -17.52 29.92 -2.63
CA ASN A 200 -16.49 30.42 -3.53
C ASN A 200 -15.79 29.31 -4.31
N PHE A 201 -15.64 28.13 -3.72
CA PHE A 201 -15.08 26.97 -4.43
C PHE A 201 -16.05 26.43 -5.48
N LYS A 202 -17.36 26.39 -5.16
CA LYS A 202 -18.41 25.89 -6.07
C LYS A 202 -18.58 26.79 -7.29
N ASP A 203 -18.54 28.11 -7.11
CA ASP A 203 -18.71 29.09 -8.20
C ASP A 203 -17.39 29.50 -8.89
N GLY A 204 -16.24 29.07 -8.36
CA GLY A 204 -14.90 29.35 -8.89
C GLY A 204 -14.34 30.73 -8.53
N SER A 205 -15.08 31.57 -7.79
CA SER A 205 -14.64 32.91 -7.39
C SER A 205 -13.42 32.90 -6.47
N TYR A 206 -13.15 31.79 -5.78
CA TYR A 206 -11.97 31.63 -4.91
C TYR A 206 -10.68 31.98 -5.64
N ALA A 207 -10.54 31.67 -6.93
CA ALA A 207 -9.30 31.90 -7.67
C ALA A 207 -8.96 33.38 -7.79
N ALA A 208 -9.95 34.24 -8.05
CA ALA A 208 -9.75 35.68 -8.12
C ALA A 208 -9.54 36.30 -6.74
N LEU A 209 -10.29 35.82 -5.74
CA LEU A 209 -10.21 36.32 -4.36
C LEU A 209 -8.87 35.99 -3.69
N LEU A 210 -8.30 34.82 -3.99
CA LEU A 210 -7.03 34.37 -3.43
C LEU A 210 -5.81 34.99 -4.10
N LYS A 211 -5.94 35.59 -5.29
CA LYS A 211 -4.80 36.12 -6.06
C LYS A 211 -3.86 37.06 -5.28
N PRO A 212 -4.34 37.94 -4.37
CA PRO A 212 -3.45 38.76 -3.54
C PRO A 212 -2.59 37.97 -2.53
N TRP A 213 -2.97 36.72 -2.24
CA TRP A 213 -2.26 35.82 -1.34
C TRP A 213 -1.49 34.74 -2.12
N VAL A 214 -2.16 34.02 -3.02
CA VAL A 214 -1.57 33.00 -3.89
C VAL A 214 -2.27 32.98 -5.25
N ASP A 215 -1.50 32.99 -6.34
CA ASP A 215 -2.06 32.88 -7.69
C ASP A 215 -2.30 31.40 -8.05
N VAL A 216 -3.53 30.94 -7.88
CA VAL A 216 -3.91 29.56 -8.21
C VAL A 216 -4.06 29.29 -9.71
N SER A 217 -4.06 30.34 -10.55
CA SER A 217 -4.24 30.19 -12.01
C SER A 217 -3.04 29.54 -12.71
N GLN A 218 -1.89 29.48 -12.03
CA GLN A 218 -0.72 28.74 -12.50
C GLN A 218 -0.94 27.21 -12.56
N VAL A 219 -1.94 26.70 -11.83
CA VAL A 219 -2.31 25.28 -11.82
C VAL A 219 -3.56 25.08 -12.68
N SER A 220 -3.42 24.35 -13.79
CA SER A 220 -4.55 24.07 -14.68
C SER A 220 -5.58 23.14 -14.03
N ASP A 221 -6.83 23.15 -14.51
CA ASP A 221 -7.86 22.20 -14.05
C ASP A 221 -7.45 20.75 -14.32
N GLN A 222 -6.86 20.47 -15.48
CA GLN A 222 -6.39 19.13 -15.82
C GLN A 222 -5.33 18.65 -14.83
N THR A 223 -4.33 19.50 -14.54
CA THR A 223 -3.28 19.16 -13.58
C THR A 223 -3.84 18.92 -12.18
N ALA A 224 -4.77 19.76 -11.74
CA ALA A 224 -5.42 19.58 -10.44
C ALA A 224 -6.20 18.27 -10.37
N PHE A 225 -6.93 17.93 -11.43
CA PHE A 225 -7.64 16.66 -11.53
C PHE A 225 -6.68 15.45 -11.52
N ASP A 226 -5.58 15.51 -12.27
CA ASP A 226 -4.58 14.44 -12.32
C ASP A 226 -3.95 14.19 -10.93
N VAL A 227 -3.70 15.26 -10.15
CA VAL A 227 -3.21 15.14 -8.77
C VAL A 227 -4.27 14.53 -7.84
N VAL A 228 -5.55 14.89 -7.99
CA VAL A 228 -6.64 14.23 -7.24
C VAL A 228 -6.69 12.73 -7.54
N VAL A 229 -6.61 12.34 -8.82
CA VAL A 229 -6.58 10.93 -9.24
C VAL A 229 -5.36 10.21 -8.65
N LYS A 230 -4.17 10.83 -8.72
CA LYS A 230 -2.92 10.28 -8.17
C LYS A 230 -3.04 10.01 -6.66
N MET A 231 -3.53 10.97 -5.89
CA MET A 231 -3.74 10.82 -4.44
C MET A 231 -4.71 9.68 -4.12
N LEU A 232 -5.84 9.60 -4.82
CA LEU A 232 -6.84 8.57 -4.60
C LEU A 232 -6.34 7.16 -4.95
N ASN A 233 -5.53 7.03 -6.00
CA ASN A 233 -4.87 5.77 -6.32
C ASN A 233 -3.83 5.40 -5.26
N MET A 234 -3.04 6.37 -4.80
CA MET A 234 -2.05 6.16 -3.72
C MET A 234 -2.70 5.69 -2.41
N GLN A 235 -3.86 6.24 -2.04
CA GLN A 235 -4.63 5.76 -0.89
C GLN A 235 -5.00 4.27 -0.99
N ASN A 236 -5.18 3.73 -2.20
CA ASN A 236 -5.47 2.31 -2.40
C ASN A 236 -4.20 1.48 -2.59
N ALA A 237 -3.07 2.12 -2.91
CA ALA A 237 -1.80 1.47 -3.15
C ALA A 237 -1.22 0.86 -1.85
N GLY A 238 -0.55 -0.29 -1.99
CA GLY A 238 -0.08 -1.09 -0.85
C GLY A 238 -0.11 -2.59 -1.11
N SER A 239 0.24 -3.36 -0.08
CA SER A 239 0.27 -4.83 -0.15
C SER A 239 -1.04 -5.39 0.40
N PHE A 240 -1.71 -6.25 -0.35
CA PHE A 240 -2.91 -6.94 0.09
C PHE A 240 -2.60 -8.41 0.29
N GLN A 241 -3.06 -8.97 1.40
CA GLN A 241 -2.88 -10.38 1.69
C GLN A 241 -4.18 -10.99 2.19
N SER A 242 -4.34 -12.28 1.91
CA SER A 242 -5.30 -13.14 2.58
C SER A 242 -4.67 -14.50 2.81
N ASP A 243 -5.11 -15.19 3.85
CA ASP A 243 -4.65 -16.52 4.23
C ASP A 243 -5.88 -17.38 4.60
N PHE A 244 -5.73 -18.70 4.62
CA PHE A 244 -6.81 -19.64 4.95
C PHE A 244 -6.98 -19.87 6.47
N LEU A 245 -6.22 -19.15 7.29
CA LEU A 245 -6.30 -19.14 8.75
C LEU A 245 -6.37 -17.71 9.29
N PRO A 246 -6.81 -17.54 10.55
CA PRO A 246 -6.51 -16.34 11.31
C PRO A 246 -5.01 -16.06 11.26
N TRP A 247 -4.67 -14.99 10.55
CA TRP A 247 -3.39 -14.32 10.63
C TRP A 247 -3.44 -13.20 11.66
N PRO A 248 -2.28 -12.77 12.19
CA PRO A 248 -2.24 -11.56 12.99
C PRO A 248 -2.61 -10.37 12.11
N LEU A 249 -3.82 -9.84 12.31
CA LEU A 249 -4.12 -8.47 11.92
C LEU A 249 -3.25 -7.51 12.74
N PRO A 250 -3.02 -6.28 12.26
CA PRO A 250 -2.45 -5.23 13.08
C PRO A 250 -3.17 -5.17 14.43
N ALA A 251 -2.43 -5.00 15.53
CA ALA A 251 -3.00 -4.99 16.88
C ALA A 251 -4.15 -3.96 17.04
N GLU A 252 -4.14 -2.93 16.21
CA GLU A 252 -5.08 -1.82 16.15
C GLU A 252 -6.35 -2.13 15.34
N SER A 253 -6.43 -3.28 14.68
CA SER A 253 -7.61 -3.65 13.89
C SER A 253 -8.90 -3.78 14.72
N GLY A 254 -8.79 -3.93 16.04
CA GLY A 254 -9.94 -4.16 16.92
C GLY A 254 -10.69 -5.47 16.66
N VAL A 255 -10.17 -6.32 15.76
CA VAL A 255 -10.75 -7.61 15.38
C VAL A 255 -10.00 -8.71 16.12
N ASP A 256 -10.77 -9.53 16.84
CA ASP A 256 -10.28 -10.75 17.46
C ASP A 256 -10.06 -11.82 16.37
N GLN A 257 -8.84 -12.32 16.31
CA GLN A 257 -8.37 -13.29 15.32
C GLN A 257 -9.26 -14.53 15.26
N GLN A 258 -9.90 -14.94 16.36
CA GLN A 258 -10.75 -16.13 16.37
C GLN A 258 -11.96 -16.06 15.43
N TYR A 259 -12.36 -14.85 15.02
CA TYR A 259 -13.49 -14.64 14.09
C TYR A 259 -13.08 -14.55 12.63
N ILE A 260 -11.77 -14.41 12.35
CA ILE A 260 -11.25 -14.38 10.99
C ILE A 260 -11.37 -15.78 10.40
N GLU A 261 -12.05 -15.90 9.27
CA GLU A 261 -12.21 -17.17 8.59
C GLU A 261 -11.30 -17.31 7.38
N GLY A 262 -10.66 -16.22 6.96
CA GLY A 262 -9.66 -16.21 5.92
C GLY A 262 -10.27 -16.42 4.53
N PHE A 263 -9.50 -17.07 3.64
CA PHE A 263 -9.91 -17.35 2.26
C PHE A 263 -10.31 -18.81 2.11
N HIS A 264 -11.63 -19.04 2.05
CA HIS A 264 -12.18 -20.38 1.93
C HIS A 264 -13.54 -20.39 1.23
N GLY A 265 -13.97 -21.55 0.77
CA GLY A 265 -15.25 -21.74 0.09
C GLY A 265 -15.60 -23.21 -0.05
N LYS A 266 -16.84 -23.50 -0.39
CA LYS A 266 -17.36 -24.88 -0.49
C LYS A 266 -18.30 -25.04 -1.67
N SER A 267 -18.38 -26.26 -2.17
CA SER A 267 -19.39 -26.67 -3.14
C SER A 267 -20.56 -27.38 -2.45
N LEU A 268 -21.70 -27.49 -3.15
CA LEU A 268 -22.86 -28.25 -2.68
C LEU A 268 -22.57 -29.76 -2.57
N LEU A 269 -21.51 -30.25 -3.22
CA LEU A 269 -21.08 -31.65 -3.16
C LEU A 269 -20.13 -31.95 -1.98
N GLY A 270 -19.84 -30.96 -1.14
CA GLY A 270 -19.03 -31.12 0.07
C GLY A 270 -17.52 -31.05 -0.15
N ASN A 271 -17.06 -30.69 -1.36
CA ASN A 271 -15.68 -30.29 -1.57
C ASN A 271 -15.47 -28.87 -1.07
N GLU A 272 -14.25 -28.59 -0.62
CA GLU A 272 -13.85 -27.28 -0.12
C GLU A 272 -12.62 -26.76 -0.86
N ILE A 273 -12.49 -25.43 -0.87
CA ILE A 273 -11.32 -24.71 -1.29
C ILE A 273 -10.82 -23.90 -0.11
N ILE A 274 -9.52 -23.99 0.14
CA ILE A 274 -8.78 -23.00 0.91
C ILE A 274 -7.76 -22.35 -0.01
N ALA A 275 -7.49 -21.06 0.21
CA ALA A 275 -6.53 -20.32 -0.58
C ALA A 275 -5.73 -19.33 0.25
N ASN A 276 -4.66 -18.82 -0.33
CA ASN A 276 -3.99 -17.60 0.12
C ASN A 276 -3.79 -16.67 -1.08
N MET A 277 -3.47 -15.42 -0.79
CA MET A 277 -3.35 -14.37 -1.80
C MET A 277 -2.31 -13.35 -1.36
N TYR A 278 -1.49 -12.91 -2.31
CA TYR A 278 -0.54 -11.82 -2.17
C TYR A 278 -0.68 -10.92 -3.40
N LEU A 279 -1.20 -9.71 -3.19
CA LEU A 279 -1.34 -8.69 -4.23
C LEU A 279 -0.55 -7.44 -3.86
N LEU A 280 -0.16 -6.70 -4.89
CA LEU A 280 0.42 -5.38 -4.78
C LEU A 280 -0.38 -4.45 -5.67
N SER A 281 -0.85 -3.35 -5.08
CA SER A 281 -1.40 -2.22 -5.83
C SER A 281 -0.33 -1.15 -5.98
N ASP A 282 -0.07 -0.77 -7.22
CA ASP A 282 0.91 0.25 -7.59
C ASP A 282 0.30 1.67 -7.54
N ARG A 283 1.14 2.70 -7.73
CA ARG A 283 0.73 4.10 -7.57
C ARG A 283 -0.18 4.58 -8.69
N THR A 284 -0.12 3.92 -9.84
CA THR A 284 -0.97 4.19 -11.00
C THR A 284 -2.30 3.42 -10.95
N GLY A 285 -2.58 2.68 -9.87
CA GLY A 285 -3.87 2.03 -9.62
C GLY A 285 -4.02 0.65 -10.23
N HIS A 286 -2.92 -0.02 -10.61
CA HIS A 286 -2.94 -1.41 -11.05
C HIS A 286 -2.64 -2.33 -9.89
N THR A 287 -3.45 -3.38 -9.75
CA THR A 287 -3.26 -4.44 -8.78
C THR A 287 -2.89 -5.73 -9.50
N PHE A 288 -1.83 -6.39 -9.05
CA PHE A 288 -1.34 -7.66 -9.58
C PHE A 288 -0.76 -8.52 -8.46
N GLY A 289 -0.60 -9.81 -8.71
CA GLY A 289 -0.05 -10.73 -7.72
C GLY A 289 -0.37 -12.18 -8.02
N TYR A 290 -0.33 -13.02 -6.98
CA TYR A 290 -0.72 -14.41 -7.11
C TYR A 290 -1.27 -14.95 -5.79
N GLY A 291 -1.88 -16.12 -5.87
CA GLY A 291 -2.28 -16.90 -4.72
C GLY A 291 -2.01 -18.39 -4.94
N LEU A 292 -2.22 -19.17 -3.90
CA LEU A 292 -2.23 -20.63 -3.94
C LEU A 292 -3.59 -21.11 -3.48
N GLN A 293 -4.07 -22.20 -4.08
CA GLN A 293 -5.28 -22.88 -3.65
C GLN A 293 -5.07 -24.37 -3.46
N TRP A 294 -5.85 -24.94 -2.55
CA TRP A 294 -6.01 -26.37 -2.34
C TRP A 294 -7.50 -26.67 -2.44
N LYS A 295 -7.86 -27.54 -3.38
CA LYS A 295 -9.24 -27.93 -3.65
C LYS A 295 -9.40 -29.43 -3.47
N GLY A 296 -10.33 -29.84 -2.63
CA GLY A 296 -10.71 -31.25 -2.51
C GLY A 296 -11.63 -31.50 -1.33
N LYS A 297 -11.75 -32.76 -0.93
CA LYS A 297 -12.57 -33.16 0.21
C LYS A 297 -11.72 -33.16 1.50
N PRO A 298 -12.07 -32.34 2.50
CA PRO A 298 -11.39 -32.37 3.80
C PRO A 298 -11.63 -33.68 4.54
N ASP A 299 -10.74 -34.02 5.48
CA ASP A 299 -11.03 -35.09 6.43
C ASP A 299 -11.83 -34.58 7.62
N ASP A 300 -12.85 -35.34 8.00
CA ASP A 300 -13.62 -35.06 9.21
C ASP A 300 -12.98 -35.70 10.47
N LYS A 301 -11.94 -36.53 10.30
CA LYS A 301 -11.27 -37.25 11.39
C LYS A 301 -9.76 -37.35 11.19
N THR A 302 -9.01 -37.40 12.28
CA THR A 302 -7.58 -37.74 12.27
C THR A 302 -7.37 -39.22 11.92
N SER A 303 -6.13 -39.62 11.63
CA SER A 303 -5.73 -41.03 11.41
C SER A 303 -6.05 -41.94 12.60
N GLU A 304 -6.19 -41.38 13.80
CA GLU A 304 -6.56 -42.06 15.05
C GLU A 304 -8.08 -42.05 15.32
N GLY A 305 -8.88 -41.49 14.41
CA GLY A 305 -10.35 -41.48 14.48
C GLY A 305 -10.95 -40.31 15.28
N THR A 306 -10.15 -39.35 15.73
CA THR A 306 -10.64 -38.16 16.46
C THR A 306 -11.32 -37.19 15.51
N ILE A 307 -12.54 -36.72 15.83
CA ILE A 307 -13.28 -35.74 15.01
C ILE A 307 -12.52 -34.42 14.96
N ILE A 308 -12.34 -33.87 13.76
CA ILE A 308 -11.71 -32.57 13.52
C ILE A 308 -12.81 -31.50 13.50
N SER A 309 -12.60 -30.37 14.16
CA SER A 309 -13.58 -29.26 14.15
C SER A 309 -13.75 -28.68 12.75
N ASP A 310 -14.95 -28.17 12.44
CA ASP A 310 -15.27 -27.60 11.12
C ASP A 310 -14.30 -26.47 10.70
N SER A 311 -13.81 -25.67 11.65
CA SER A 311 -12.85 -24.60 11.36
C SER A 311 -11.46 -25.11 10.94
N LEU A 312 -11.08 -26.31 11.37
CA LEU A 312 -9.76 -26.90 11.16
C LEU A 312 -9.76 -27.99 10.09
N LYS A 313 -10.90 -28.65 9.82
CA LYS A 313 -10.96 -29.77 8.87
C LYS A 313 -10.44 -29.38 7.49
N ARG A 314 -10.78 -28.19 6.99
CA ARG A 314 -10.32 -27.65 5.70
C ARG A 314 -8.80 -27.58 5.54
N LEU A 315 -8.06 -27.45 6.64
CA LEU A 315 -6.60 -27.39 6.62
C LEU A 315 -5.95 -28.73 6.29
N THR A 316 -6.69 -29.84 6.44
CA THR A 316 -6.22 -31.18 6.07
C THR A 316 -5.88 -31.27 4.57
N LEU A 317 -6.45 -30.39 3.74
CA LEU A 317 -6.14 -30.30 2.31
C LEU A 317 -4.65 -30.01 2.05
N ILE A 318 -3.97 -29.25 2.91
CA ILE A 318 -2.53 -28.92 2.75
C ILE A 318 -1.66 -30.18 2.85
N SER A 319 -2.08 -31.13 3.67
CA SER A 319 -1.36 -32.39 3.90
C SER A 319 -1.70 -33.47 2.87
N LYS A 320 -2.46 -33.14 1.82
CA LYS A 320 -2.97 -34.14 0.85
C LYS A 320 -2.93 -33.69 -0.59
N ILE A 321 -3.00 -32.38 -0.83
CA ILE A 321 -3.22 -31.83 -2.17
C ILE A 321 -2.03 -30.93 -2.50
N ALA A 322 -1.49 -31.08 -3.71
CA ALA A 322 -0.45 -30.19 -4.18
C ALA A 322 -1.00 -28.77 -4.30
N PRO A 323 -0.26 -27.74 -3.86
CA PRO A 323 -0.69 -26.36 -4.04
C PRO A 323 -0.84 -26.05 -5.53
N LYS A 324 -1.92 -25.36 -5.89
CA LYS A 324 -2.14 -24.86 -7.25
C LYS A 324 -2.03 -23.35 -7.26
N LYS A 325 -1.12 -22.82 -8.09
CA LYS A 325 -0.94 -21.38 -8.23
C LYS A 325 -2.03 -20.76 -9.09
N MET A 326 -2.50 -19.60 -8.65
CA MET A 326 -3.43 -18.74 -9.37
C MET A 326 -2.80 -17.36 -9.57
N ASN A 327 -2.85 -16.83 -10.78
CA ASN A 327 -2.18 -15.58 -11.17
C ASN A 327 -3.19 -14.46 -11.34
N ALA A 328 -2.92 -13.30 -10.76
CA ALA A 328 -3.61 -12.06 -11.06
C ALA A 328 -2.69 -11.17 -11.88
N GLU A 329 -2.94 -11.12 -13.19
CA GLU A 329 -2.36 -10.11 -14.07
C GLU A 329 -2.86 -8.71 -13.67
N ALA A 330 -2.13 -7.68 -14.08
CA ALA A 330 -2.41 -6.29 -13.71
C ALA A 330 -3.83 -5.86 -14.11
N GLN A 331 -4.60 -5.42 -13.12
CA GLN A 331 -6.00 -5.05 -13.22
C GLN A 331 -6.26 -3.74 -12.47
N THR A 332 -7.11 -2.86 -13.00
CA THR A 332 -7.42 -1.55 -12.39
C THR A 332 -8.73 -1.55 -11.59
N ASN A 333 -9.39 -2.70 -11.49
CA ASN A 333 -10.73 -2.85 -10.93
C ASN A 333 -10.73 -3.46 -9.50
N TRP A 334 -9.57 -3.51 -8.83
CA TRP A 334 -9.47 -4.11 -7.49
C TRP A 334 -10.27 -3.35 -6.43
N ILE A 335 -9.93 -2.08 -6.17
CA ILE A 335 -10.65 -1.23 -5.20
C ILE A 335 -10.96 0.11 -5.85
N ASN A 336 -12.23 0.48 -5.86
CA ASN A 336 -12.68 1.78 -6.33
C ASN A 336 -12.12 2.88 -5.40
N PRO A 337 -11.42 3.90 -5.92
CA PRO A 337 -10.78 4.92 -5.08
C PRO A 337 -11.73 5.78 -4.25
N LEU A 338 -12.99 5.94 -4.68
CA LEU A 338 -14.00 6.75 -3.98
C LEU A 338 -14.82 5.91 -2.99
N THR A 339 -15.43 4.82 -3.47
CA THR A 339 -16.37 4.04 -2.65
C THR A 339 -15.66 3.03 -1.74
N LYS A 340 -14.38 2.76 -2.01
CA LYS A 340 -13.57 1.69 -1.40
C LYS A 340 -14.16 0.28 -1.59
N LYS A 341 -15.19 0.12 -2.42
CA LYS A 341 -15.73 -1.18 -2.83
C LYS A 341 -14.88 -1.79 -3.92
N LEU A 342 -14.96 -3.11 -4.09
CA LEU A 342 -14.57 -3.73 -5.35
C LEU A 342 -15.29 -3.01 -6.49
N ALA A 343 -14.60 -2.79 -7.60
CA ALA A 343 -15.21 -2.15 -8.75
C ALA A 343 -16.34 -3.03 -9.33
N SER A 344 -17.10 -2.49 -10.28
CA SER A 344 -18.29 -3.17 -10.83
C SER A 344 -17.97 -4.49 -11.55
N SER A 345 -16.74 -4.72 -11.97
CA SER A 345 -16.25 -5.99 -12.53
C SER A 345 -15.46 -6.79 -11.48
N PRO A 346 -15.60 -8.14 -11.46
CA PRO A 346 -14.84 -8.98 -10.53
C PRO A 346 -13.34 -8.86 -10.73
N PHE A 347 -12.57 -8.99 -9.65
CA PHE A 347 -11.12 -9.17 -9.73
C PHE A 347 -10.79 -10.64 -9.97
N VAL A 348 -9.95 -10.91 -10.98
CA VAL A 348 -9.80 -12.25 -11.54
C VAL A 348 -8.43 -12.84 -11.24
N PHE A 349 -8.42 -14.10 -10.81
CA PHE A 349 -7.25 -14.96 -10.74
C PHE A 349 -7.39 -16.10 -11.75
N SER A 350 -6.48 -16.14 -12.73
CA SER A 350 -6.40 -17.24 -13.69
C SER A 350 -5.61 -18.40 -13.12
N MET A 351 -6.06 -19.64 -13.37
CA MET A 351 -5.31 -20.84 -13.00
C MET A 351 -4.03 -20.94 -13.82
N ALA A 352 -2.88 -21.05 -13.16
CA ALA A 352 -1.57 -21.06 -13.84
C ALA A 352 -1.41 -22.28 -14.79
N ASP A 353 -2.03 -23.40 -14.43
CA ASP A 353 -2.06 -24.62 -15.24
C ASP A 353 -3.28 -24.71 -16.17
N GLN A 354 -4.09 -23.65 -16.26
CA GLN A 354 -5.31 -23.56 -17.07
C GLN A 354 -6.31 -24.71 -16.82
N SER A 355 -6.24 -25.36 -15.65
CA SER A 355 -7.00 -26.58 -15.37
C SER A 355 -8.47 -26.35 -15.00
N GLY A 356 -8.98 -25.12 -15.10
CA GLY A 356 -10.35 -24.78 -14.71
C GLY A 356 -10.63 -23.28 -14.83
N ASP A 357 -11.86 -22.89 -14.47
CA ASP A 357 -12.28 -21.50 -14.60
C ASP A 357 -11.53 -20.59 -13.61
N PRO A 358 -11.34 -19.32 -13.98
CA PRO A 358 -10.74 -18.34 -13.10
C PRO A 358 -11.52 -18.19 -11.79
N LEU A 359 -10.80 -18.01 -10.68
CA LEU A 359 -11.40 -17.55 -9.43
C LEU A 359 -11.72 -16.06 -9.56
N LYS A 360 -12.92 -15.66 -9.15
CA LYS A 360 -13.40 -14.27 -9.25
C LYS A 360 -13.76 -13.76 -7.86
N ILE A 361 -13.09 -12.70 -7.40
CA ILE A 361 -13.54 -11.96 -6.22
C ILE A 361 -14.61 -10.98 -6.70
N THR A 362 -15.84 -11.20 -6.26
CA THR A 362 -17.04 -10.57 -6.80
C THR A 362 -17.58 -9.45 -5.92
N GLN A 363 -17.17 -9.41 -4.65
CA GLN A 363 -17.67 -8.44 -3.68
C GLN A 363 -16.64 -8.16 -2.60
N GLY A 364 -16.70 -6.95 -2.04
CA GLY A 364 -15.98 -6.54 -0.83
C GLY A 364 -15.86 -5.03 -0.74
N ARG A 365 -15.61 -4.52 0.46
CA ARG A 365 -15.29 -3.12 0.72
C ARG A 365 -14.08 -3.02 1.65
N LEU A 366 -13.11 -2.19 1.29
CA LEU A 366 -12.00 -1.84 2.15
C LEU A 366 -12.49 -0.89 3.24
N ILE A 367 -12.62 -1.42 4.45
CA ILE A 367 -13.09 -0.75 5.66
C ILE A 367 -11.88 -0.20 6.42
N ASN A 368 -12.02 1.02 6.97
CA ASN A 368 -10.98 1.75 7.70
C ASN A 368 -9.65 1.88 6.93
N GLY A 369 -9.67 1.71 5.61
CA GLY A 369 -8.46 1.72 4.78
C GLY A 369 -7.55 0.50 4.91
N TYR A 370 -7.87 -0.52 5.72
CA TYR A 370 -6.95 -1.65 5.95
C TYR A 370 -7.56 -3.05 5.89
N ILE A 371 -8.89 -3.25 5.91
CA ILE A 371 -9.48 -4.61 5.92
C ILE A 371 -10.70 -4.76 5.01
N ILE A 372 -10.81 -5.88 4.32
CA ILE A 372 -12.04 -6.38 3.70
C ILE A 372 -12.49 -7.57 4.54
N THR A 373 -13.72 -7.55 5.03
CA THR A 373 -14.23 -8.54 5.97
C THR A 373 -15.12 -9.56 5.25
N GLY A 374 -14.89 -10.85 5.40
CA GLY A 374 -15.66 -11.90 4.75
C GLY A 374 -17.00 -12.21 5.42
N THR A 375 -17.11 -11.95 6.73
CA THR A 375 -18.25 -12.34 7.57
C THR A 375 -18.82 -11.18 8.37
N GLU A 376 -20.06 -11.35 8.83
CA GLU A 376 -20.74 -10.38 9.70
C GLU A 376 -20.02 -10.17 11.03
N ALA A 377 -19.48 -11.25 11.63
CA ALA A 377 -18.79 -11.16 12.91
C ALA A 377 -17.55 -10.26 12.82
N VAL A 378 -16.73 -10.46 11.78
CA VAL A 378 -15.54 -9.65 11.52
C VAL A 378 -15.94 -8.21 11.16
N TYR A 379 -16.97 -8.03 10.32
CA TYR A 379 -17.48 -6.70 9.96
C TYR A 379 -17.88 -5.88 11.19
N LYS A 380 -18.66 -6.47 12.10
CA LYS A 380 -19.12 -5.78 13.33
C LYS A 380 -17.95 -5.35 14.22
N GLN A 381 -16.92 -6.18 14.32
CA GLN A 381 -15.72 -5.83 15.08
C GLN A 381 -14.92 -4.73 14.38
N ALA A 382 -14.66 -4.87 13.08
CA ALA A 382 -13.92 -3.89 12.29
C ALA A 382 -14.62 -2.53 12.22
N THR A 383 -15.94 -2.45 12.38
CA THR A 383 -16.71 -1.20 12.28
C THR A 383 -17.26 -0.71 13.61
N GLY A 384 -17.22 -1.51 14.68
CA GLY A 384 -17.97 -1.23 15.91
C GLY A 384 -19.50 -1.25 15.74
N SER A 385 -20.01 -1.67 14.58
CA SER A 385 -21.45 -1.70 14.29
C SER A 385 -22.14 -2.85 15.03
N LYS A 386 -23.40 -2.64 15.42
CA LYS A 386 -24.27 -3.71 15.95
C LYS A 386 -24.90 -4.55 14.84
N GLU A 387 -24.99 -4.00 13.63
CA GLU A 387 -25.59 -4.61 12.45
C GLU A 387 -24.54 -4.94 11.39
N GLY A 388 -24.77 -6.00 10.63
CA GLY A 388 -23.94 -6.37 9.48
C GLY A 388 -24.31 -5.59 8.21
N ASP A 389 -23.36 -5.51 7.27
CA ASP A 389 -23.61 -5.03 5.90
C ASP A 389 -23.16 -6.08 4.89
N ALA A 390 -24.10 -6.96 4.51
CA ALA A 390 -23.81 -8.08 3.61
C ALA A 390 -23.24 -7.66 2.25
N ALA A 391 -23.54 -6.45 1.77
CA ALA A 391 -23.03 -5.94 0.50
C ALA A 391 -21.56 -5.49 0.58
N SER A 392 -21.02 -5.30 1.79
CA SER A 392 -19.61 -4.96 2.03
C SER A 392 -18.72 -6.18 2.23
N TYR A 393 -19.29 -7.38 2.36
CA TYR A 393 -18.51 -8.57 2.67
C TYR A 393 -17.65 -9.05 1.50
N GLY A 394 -16.44 -9.54 1.81
CA GLY A 394 -15.57 -10.21 0.85
C GLY A 394 -16.18 -11.52 0.37
N LYS A 395 -16.50 -11.61 -0.92
CA LYS A 395 -17.05 -12.82 -1.55
C LYS A 395 -16.32 -13.15 -2.84
N TRP A 396 -16.22 -14.45 -3.12
CA TRP A 396 -15.61 -14.95 -4.33
C TRP A 396 -16.35 -16.18 -4.84
N THR A 397 -16.18 -16.46 -6.13
CA THR A 397 -16.76 -17.62 -6.80
C THR A 397 -15.75 -18.28 -7.74
N GLN A 398 -15.90 -19.59 -7.93
CA GLN A 398 -15.13 -20.34 -8.92
C GLN A 398 -15.90 -21.58 -9.39
N GLN A 399 -15.85 -21.85 -10.69
CA GLN A 399 -16.51 -23.02 -11.27
C GLN A 399 -15.45 -24.08 -11.64
N PHE A 400 -15.73 -25.31 -11.24
CA PHE A 400 -15.02 -26.50 -11.68
C PHE A 400 -16.05 -27.55 -12.08
N SER A 401 -16.48 -27.53 -13.34
CA SER A 401 -17.57 -28.40 -13.84
C SER A 401 -17.45 -29.85 -13.30
N PRO A 402 -18.49 -30.38 -12.64
CA PRO A 402 -19.84 -29.82 -12.48
C PRO A 402 -20.06 -28.92 -11.23
N GLU A 403 -19.05 -28.67 -10.42
CA GLU A 403 -19.17 -27.98 -9.13
C GLU A 403 -18.99 -26.46 -9.22
N GLN A 404 -19.90 -25.72 -8.60
CA GLN A 404 -19.75 -24.30 -8.29
C GLN A 404 -19.27 -24.17 -6.85
N PHE A 405 -18.24 -23.35 -6.63
CA PHE A 405 -17.73 -22.97 -5.32
C PHE A 405 -18.08 -21.53 -5.05
N ASP A 406 -18.66 -21.29 -3.88
CA ASP A 406 -18.91 -19.97 -3.34
C ASP A 406 -18.20 -19.85 -2.00
N GLY A 407 -17.56 -18.71 -1.78
CA GLY A 407 -16.71 -18.54 -0.63
C GLY A 407 -16.65 -17.13 -0.07
N SER A 408 -15.94 -17.06 1.05
CA SER A 408 -15.71 -15.87 1.84
C SER A 408 -14.21 -15.54 1.83
N ILE A 409 -13.88 -14.26 1.93
CA ILE A 409 -12.50 -13.81 2.00
C ILE A 409 -12.33 -12.64 2.96
N ASP A 410 -11.41 -12.80 3.92
CA ASP A 410 -10.87 -11.70 4.72
C ASP A 410 -9.54 -11.23 4.10
N VAL A 411 -9.42 -9.94 3.79
CA VAL A 411 -8.21 -9.35 3.18
C VAL A 411 -7.70 -8.23 4.07
N SER A 412 -6.39 -8.15 4.30
CA SER A 412 -5.80 -6.97 4.92
C SER A 412 -4.88 -6.26 3.94
N LYS A 413 -4.92 -4.93 4.00
CA LYS A 413 -3.98 -4.04 3.35
C LYS A 413 -2.93 -3.65 4.39
N THR A 414 -1.68 -3.86 4.03
CA THR A 414 -0.51 -3.55 4.84
C THR A 414 0.46 -2.74 4.03
N ASN A 415 1.38 -2.07 4.72
CA ASN A 415 2.44 -1.27 4.10
C ASN A 415 1.83 -0.29 3.08
N PRO A 416 1.11 0.75 3.51
CA PRO A 416 0.64 1.79 2.59
C PRO A 416 1.81 2.45 1.85
N ILE A 417 1.48 3.20 0.80
CA ILE A 417 2.44 3.88 -0.05
C ILE A 417 2.20 5.40 0.08
N THR A 418 3.26 6.15 0.33
CA THR A 418 3.24 7.61 0.54
C THR A 418 3.76 8.36 -0.68
N TYR A 419 3.76 9.69 -0.69
CA TYR A 419 4.40 10.48 -1.75
C TYR A 419 5.89 10.12 -1.93
N LEU A 420 6.45 10.48 -3.09
CA LEU A 420 7.85 10.27 -3.43
C LEU A 420 8.59 11.59 -3.31
N ASP A 421 9.37 11.75 -2.24
CA ASP A 421 10.11 12.98 -1.98
C ASP A 421 11.07 13.31 -3.14
N LYS A 422 10.99 14.55 -3.66
CA LYS A 422 11.84 15.05 -4.76
C LYS A 422 13.34 15.03 -4.45
N LYS A 423 13.74 14.91 -3.18
CA LYS A 423 15.14 14.72 -2.75
C LYS A 423 15.69 13.33 -3.07
N ILE A 424 14.80 12.36 -3.36
CA ILE A 424 15.15 10.98 -3.74
C ILE A 424 14.69 10.69 -5.16
N LEU A 425 13.41 10.91 -5.46
CA LEU A 425 12.86 10.64 -6.78
C LEU A 425 13.00 11.87 -7.68
N THR A 426 14.19 12.05 -8.28
CA THR A 426 14.45 13.12 -9.24
C THR A 426 14.03 12.69 -10.65
N THR A 427 13.13 13.44 -11.26
CA THR A 427 12.53 13.17 -12.58
C THR A 427 12.63 14.40 -13.47
N PRO A 428 12.49 14.29 -14.81
CA PRO A 428 12.38 15.45 -15.68
C PRO A 428 11.25 16.42 -15.28
N ASN A 429 10.23 15.94 -14.57
CA ASN A 429 9.07 16.75 -14.20
C ASN A 429 9.34 17.62 -12.97
N ASN A 430 10.20 17.18 -12.04
CA ASN A 430 10.40 17.87 -10.76
C ASN A 430 11.77 18.53 -10.56
N VAL A 431 12.73 18.30 -11.47
CA VAL A 431 13.99 19.06 -11.49
C VAL A 431 13.89 20.32 -12.37
N LYS A 432 14.76 21.30 -12.11
CA LYS A 432 14.88 22.52 -12.92
C LYS A 432 15.71 22.26 -14.18
N SER A 433 15.60 23.15 -15.16
CA SER A 433 16.48 23.10 -16.33
C SER A 433 17.94 23.23 -15.89
N GLY A 434 18.80 22.36 -16.44
CA GLY A 434 20.20 22.24 -16.05
C GLY A 434 20.46 21.35 -14.82
N GLU A 435 19.45 20.84 -14.14
CA GLU A 435 19.62 19.87 -13.04
C GLU A 435 19.59 18.42 -13.56
N TYR A 436 20.30 17.53 -12.86
CA TYR A 436 20.35 16.10 -13.17
C TYR A 436 19.15 15.35 -12.56
N TYR A 437 18.72 14.28 -13.23
CA TYR A 437 17.68 13.39 -12.75
C TYR A 437 18.05 11.92 -12.92
N VAL A 438 17.58 11.08 -12.00
CA VAL A 438 17.90 9.64 -11.91
C VAL A 438 16.80 8.77 -12.53
N PHE A 439 15.54 9.20 -12.48
CA PHE A 439 14.38 8.41 -12.91
C PHE A 439 13.89 8.82 -14.30
N PRO A 440 13.53 7.87 -15.18
CA PRO A 440 13.37 6.44 -14.92
C PRO A 440 14.73 5.73 -14.76
N MET A 441 14.85 4.91 -13.72
CA MET A 441 16.08 4.21 -13.37
C MET A 441 16.04 2.77 -13.87
N TYR A 442 16.97 2.43 -14.77
CA TYR A 442 17.14 1.07 -15.27
C TYR A 442 18.18 0.34 -14.42
N ALA A 443 17.87 -0.90 -14.04
CA ALA A 443 18.75 -1.72 -13.21
C ALA A 443 18.67 -3.20 -13.60
N THR A 444 19.68 -3.97 -13.23
CA THR A 444 19.67 -5.43 -13.29
C THR A 444 19.70 -5.98 -11.87
N LEU A 445 18.70 -6.79 -11.54
CA LEU A 445 18.65 -7.55 -10.30
C LEU A 445 19.31 -8.92 -10.52
N ASN A 446 20.22 -9.31 -9.63
CA ASN A 446 20.85 -10.63 -9.64
C ASN A 446 20.29 -11.48 -8.49
N PHE A 447 19.53 -12.51 -8.84
CA PHE A 447 18.94 -13.45 -7.89
C PHE A 447 19.85 -14.65 -7.70
N LYS A 448 20.24 -14.90 -6.45
CA LYS A 448 20.96 -16.11 -6.04
C LYS A 448 20.05 -17.02 -5.26
N PHE A 449 20.09 -18.31 -5.54
CA PHE A 449 19.29 -19.31 -4.85
C PHE A 449 20.08 -19.93 -3.70
N SER A 450 19.43 -20.13 -2.55
CA SER A 450 20.07 -20.84 -1.42
C SER A 450 20.37 -22.30 -1.76
N ASP A 451 19.55 -22.93 -2.61
CA ASP A 451 19.85 -24.23 -3.20
C ASP A 451 20.77 -24.02 -4.43
N THR A 452 22.06 -24.30 -4.22
CA THR A 452 23.12 -24.10 -5.23
C THR A 452 22.99 -24.96 -6.49
N SER A 453 22.05 -25.92 -6.53
CA SER A 453 21.75 -26.66 -7.77
C SER A 453 20.92 -25.84 -8.76
N VAL A 454 20.27 -24.76 -8.30
CA VAL A 454 19.55 -23.81 -9.14
C VAL A 454 20.51 -22.69 -9.56
N LYS A 455 20.55 -22.40 -10.86
CA LYS A 455 21.42 -21.34 -11.40
C LYS A 455 20.90 -19.96 -11.01
N ASP A 456 21.83 -19.06 -10.75
CA ASP A 456 21.54 -17.63 -10.57
C ASP A 456 20.86 -17.05 -11.81
N VAL A 457 19.98 -16.07 -11.60
CA VAL A 457 19.22 -15.43 -12.68
C VAL A 457 19.34 -13.92 -12.61
N LYS A 458 19.56 -13.29 -13.77
CA LYS A 458 19.50 -11.83 -13.93
C LYS A 458 18.15 -11.39 -14.47
N LEU A 459 17.61 -10.30 -13.93
CA LEU A 459 16.37 -9.67 -14.42
C LEU A 459 16.57 -8.17 -14.55
N GLY A 460 16.34 -7.63 -15.76
CA GLY A 460 16.26 -6.20 -15.98
C GLY A 460 14.97 -5.63 -15.41
N ILE A 461 15.06 -4.48 -14.76
CA ILE A 461 13.92 -3.73 -14.20
C ILE A 461 14.04 -2.24 -14.54
N VAL A 462 12.90 -1.56 -14.50
CA VAL A 462 12.84 -0.09 -14.52
C VAL A 462 12.00 0.37 -13.33
N ILE A 463 12.52 1.33 -12.58
CA ILE A 463 11.71 2.14 -11.67
C ILE A 463 11.36 3.41 -12.44
N ASP A 464 10.08 3.60 -12.73
CA ASP A 464 9.60 4.74 -13.51
C ASP A 464 9.49 6.03 -12.68
N GLU A 465 9.09 7.12 -13.33
CA GLU A 465 8.92 8.45 -12.74
C GLU A 465 7.74 8.53 -11.76
N ASN A 466 6.85 7.53 -11.75
CA ASN A 466 5.83 7.38 -10.72
C ASN A 466 6.33 6.49 -9.57
N GLY A 467 7.53 5.92 -9.65
CA GLY A 467 8.05 4.96 -8.70
C GLY A 467 7.42 3.57 -8.83
N ASP A 468 6.71 3.28 -9.92
CA ASP A 468 6.23 1.93 -10.23
C ASP A 468 7.35 1.13 -10.91
N ILE A 469 7.35 -0.19 -10.69
CA ILE A 469 8.43 -1.08 -11.13
C ILE A 469 7.89 -2.04 -12.19
N ARG A 470 8.55 -2.06 -13.34
CA ARG A 470 8.30 -3.00 -14.43
C ARG A 470 9.56 -3.76 -14.81
N SER A 471 9.39 -4.86 -15.53
CA SER A 471 10.50 -5.55 -16.17
C SER A 471 11.11 -4.74 -17.32
N ASP A 472 12.38 -5.01 -17.61
CA ASP A 472 13.14 -4.58 -18.79
C ASP A 472 13.84 -5.82 -19.36
N ILE A 473 13.09 -6.73 -19.98
CA ILE A 473 13.61 -7.98 -20.55
C ILE A 473 14.05 -7.70 -21.99
N ARG A 474 15.29 -8.07 -22.34
CA ARG A 474 15.79 -7.94 -23.71
C ARG A 474 15.22 -9.01 -24.67
N PRO A 475 15.23 -8.78 -26.01
CA PRO A 475 14.66 -9.71 -26.99
C PRO A 475 15.27 -11.12 -26.99
N ASP A 476 16.56 -11.24 -26.70
CA ASP A 476 17.35 -12.48 -26.72
C ASP A 476 17.59 -13.04 -25.31
N ALA A 477 16.68 -12.74 -24.37
CA ALA A 477 16.77 -13.23 -23.00
C ALA A 477 16.80 -14.77 -22.93
N SER A 478 17.65 -15.28 -22.04
CA SER A 478 17.76 -16.72 -21.74
C SER A 478 17.10 -17.05 -20.39
N ALA A 479 16.99 -18.34 -20.08
CA ALA A 479 16.43 -18.80 -18.81
C ALA A 479 17.13 -18.23 -17.55
N ASN A 480 18.42 -17.89 -17.64
CA ASN A 480 19.22 -17.39 -16.52
C ASN A 480 19.64 -15.93 -16.69
N ASP A 481 19.31 -15.31 -17.82
CA ASP A 481 19.71 -13.94 -18.09
C ASP A 481 18.65 -13.22 -18.89
N MET A 482 17.83 -12.47 -18.15
CA MET A 482 16.79 -11.57 -18.61
C MET A 482 17.16 -10.11 -18.33
N SER A 483 18.46 -9.77 -18.26
CA SER A 483 18.90 -8.38 -18.11
C SER A 483 18.44 -7.51 -19.28
N GLY A 484 18.27 -6.22 -19.03
CA GLY A 484 17.66 -5.28 -19.97
C GLY A 484 18.61 -4.50 -20.85
N THR A 485 18.03 -3.74 -21.77
CA THR A 485 18.72 -2.89 -22.75
C THR A 485 18.24 -1.44 -22.74
N CYS A 486 17.63 -1.01 -21.64
CA CYS A 486 17.13 0.35 -21.47
C CYS A 486 16.09 0.79 -22.52
N ALA A 487 15.20 -0.13 -22.93
CA ALA A 487 14.22 0.15 -23.97
C ALA A 487 13.10 1.08 -23.48
N SER A 488 12.60 1.93 -24.38
CA SER A 488 11.39 2.73 -24.14
C SER A 488 10.14 1.85 -24.21
N ILE A 489 9.12 2.19 -23.42
CA ILE A 489 7.91 1.37 -23.24
C ILE A 489 6.67 2.10 -23.75
N ASN A 490 5.73 1.38 -24.34
CA ASN A 490 4.35 1.84 -24.43
C ASN A 490 3.60 1.45 -23.14
N PRO A 491 3.23 2.41 -22.27
CA PRO A 491 2.63 2.10 -20.97
C PRO A 491 1.23 1.47 -21.06
N ALA A 492 0.53 1.62 -22.20
CA ALA A 492 -0.82 1.06 -22.39
C ALA A 492 -0.79 -0.43 -22.73
N THR A 493 0.22 -0.87 -23.50
CA THR A 493 0.36 -2.27 -23.92
C THR A 493 1.43 -3.02 -23.12
N MET A 494 2.28 -2.29 -22.42
CA MET A 494 3.51 -2.79 -21.79
C MET A 494 4.43 -3.49 -22.80
N VAL A 495 4.41 -3.09 -24.07
CA VAL A 495 5.35 -3.57 -25.12
C VAL A 495 6.40 -2.50 -25.37
N ASP A 496 7.67 -2.91 -25.35
CA ASP A 496 8.79 -1.99 -25.55
C ASP A 496 9.12 -1.72 -27.04
N SER A 497 10.05 -0.80 -27.28
CA SER A 497 10.52 -0.42 -28.62
C SER A 497 11.21 -1.55 -29.39
N ASN A 498 11.58 -2.64 -28.73
CA ASN A 498 12.12 -3.84 -29.36
C ASN A 498 11.03 -4.92 -29.60
N GLY A 499 9.77 -4.63 -29.29
CA GLY A 499 8.65 -5.55 -29.44
C GLY A 499 8.55 -6.60 -28.32
N VAL A 500 9.24 -6.42 -27.19
CA VAL A 500 9.19 -7.35 -26.06
C VAL A 500 8.09 -6.95 -25.10
N GLN A 501 7.26 -7.92 -24.69
CA GLN A 501 6.29 -7.75 -23.62
C GLN A 501 7.01 -7.61 -22.28
N GLN A 502 6.76 -6.50 -21.61
CA GLN A 502 7.18 -6.21 -20.24
C GLN A 502 6.00 -6.37 -19.29
N PHE A 503 6.31 -6.49 -18.00
CA PHE A 503 5.33 -6.81 -16.96
C PHE A 503 5.45 -5.83 -15.80
N ARG A 504 4.31 -5.42 -15.24
CA ARG A 504 4.28 -4.74 -13.93
C ARG A 504 4.64 -5.76 -12.87
N ILE A 505 5.64 -5.45 -12.05
CA ILE A 505 6.21 -6.38 -11.08
C ILE A 505 6.39 -5.80 -9.70
N GLY A 506 6.27 -4.47 -9.55
CA GLY A 506 6.46 -3.85 -8.26
C GLY A 506 6.08 -2.38 -8.21
N THR A 507 6.34 -1.79 -7.05
CA THR A 507 6.28 -0.36 -6.82
C THR A 507 7.21 -0.01 -5.66
N THR A 508 7.54 1.26 -5.54
CA THR A 508 8.38 1.80 -4.47
C THR A 508 7.53 2.21 -3.28
N GLY A 509 8.07 2.02 -2.08
CA GLY A 509 7.46 2.49 -0.84
C GLY A 509 7.91 3.90 -0.51
N THR A 510 8.45 4.07 0.69
CA THR A 510 8.98 5.33 1.22
C THR A 510 10.46 5.51 0.87
N GLY A 511 10.90 6.77 0.77
CA GLY A 511 12.30 7.15 0.66
C GLY A 511 12.90 7.56 2.02
N ASN A 512 14.17 7.24 2.23
CA ASN A 512 15.01 7.84 3.26
C ASN A 512 15.90 8.90 2.59
N TYR A 513 15.97 10.10 3.16
CA TYR A 513 16.75 11.22 2.62
C TYR A 513 17.77 11.77 3.61
N ALA A 514 18.15 10.98 4.62
CA ALA A 514 19.27 11.29 5.51
C ALA A 514 20.55 11.56 4.71
N GLU A 515 21.41 12.45 5.23
CA GLU A 515 22.63 12.89 4.53
C GLU A 515 23.50 11.70 4.06
N THR A 516 23.62 10.67 4.89
CA THR A 516 24.45 9.48 4.62
C THR A 516 23.67 8.27 4.08
N ASP A 517 22.34 8.33 4.01
CA ASP A 517 21.50 7.24 3.51
C ASP A 517 20.33 7.81 2.70
N LYS A 518 20.57 8.00 1.39
CA LYS A 518 19.53 8.29 0.41
C LYS A 518 19.05 6.98 -0.18
N SER A 519 17.99 6.41 0.37
CA SER A 519 17.49 5.08 -0.02
C SER A 519 16.03 5.09 -0.44
N LEU A 520 15.65 4.18 -1.32
CA LEU A 520 14.28 3.95 -1.74
C LEU A 520 13.87 2.51 -1.44
N THR A 521 12.75 2.32 -0.74
CA THR A 521 12.22 0.97 -0.49
C THR A 521 11.51 0.44 -1.74
N ILE A 522 11.64 -0.87 -2.01
CA ILE A 522 10.99 -1.53 -3.16
C ILE A 522 10.15 -2.70 -2.70
N ARG A 523 9.09 -3.00 -3.45
CA ARG A 523 8.16 -4.10 -3.21
C ARG A 523 7.87 -4.78 -4.53
N MET A 524 8.08 -6.08 -4.64
CA MET A 524 7.91 -6.79 -5.91
C MET A 524 7.30 -8.19 -5.73
N ILE A 525 6.48 -8.57 -6.71
CA ILE A 525 5.92 -9.90 -6.87
C ILE A 525 6.12 -10.34 -8.33
N LEU A 526 6.83 -11.44 -8.56
CA LEU A 526 7.10 -11.99 -9.89
C LEU A 526 6.10 -13.11 -10.22
N THR A 527 4.98 -12.76 -10.86
CA THR A 527 3.82 -13.65 -10.99
C THR A 527 3.79 -14.42 -12.32
N ASN A 528 4.33 -13.86 -13.39
CA ASN A 528 4.16 -14.40 -14.74
C ASN A 528 5.11 -15.58 -15.03
N ALA A 529 4.62 -16.59 -15.74
CA ALA A 529 5.41 -17.77 -16.13
C ALA A 529 6.64 -17.42 -17.00
N LYS A 530 6.64 -16.26 -17.67
CA LYS A 530 7.79 -15.76 -18.43
C LYS A 530 9.05 -15.59 -17.58
N PHE A 531 8.91 -15.42 -16.26
CA PHE A 531 10.02 -15.30 -15.32
C PHE A 531 10.72 -16.63 -14.99
N GLY A 532 10.18 -17.77 -15.44
CA GLY A 532 10.83 -19.08 -15.32
C GLY A 532 11.24 -19.44 -13.89
N LEU A 533 12.55 -19.49 -13.60
CA LEU A 533 13.06 -19.81 -12.26
C LEU A 533 12.64 -18.79 -11.20
N LEU A 534 12.34 -17.54 -11.59
CA LEU A 534 11.94 -16.46 -10.70
C LEU A 534 10.43 -16.41 -10.44
N GLU A 535 9.64 -17.27 -11.09
CA GLU A 535 8.19 -17.29 -10.92
C GLU A 535 7.79 -17.61 -9.46
N GLY A 536 6.96 -16.75 -8.88
CA GLY A 536 6.47 -16.83 -7.50
C GLY A 536 7.32 -16.08 -6.48
N ILE A 537 8.40 -15.42 -6.89
CA ILE A 537 9.22 -14.64 -5.97
C ILE A 537 8.46 -13.43 -5.42
N ILE A 538 8.59 -13.23 -4.11
CA ILE A 538 8.10 -12.10 -3.33
C ILE A 538 9.28 -11.48 -2.58
N LEU A 539 9.41 -10.16 -2.64
CA LEU A 539 10.43 -9.40 -1.90
C LEU A 539 9.92 -8.04 -1.47
N GLY A 540 10.42 -7.54 -0.35
CA GLY A 540 10.19 -6.17 0.10
C GLY A 540 8.78 -5.89 0.63
N LEU A 541 7.88 -6.88 0.63
CA LEU A 541 6.53 -6.72 1.21
C LEU A 541 6.55 -6.58 2.73
N ASN A 542 7.69 -6.79 3.40
CA ASN A 542 7.84 -6.71 4.85
C ASN A 542 6.80 -7.56 5.60
N GLN A 543 6.58 -8.79 5.12
CA GLN A 543 5.56 -9.70 5.63
C GLN A 543 6.20 -10.98 6.16
N ASN A 544 5.64 -11.47 7.27
CA ASN A 544 5.89 -12.80 7.80
C ASN A 544 4.82 -13.75 7.25
N LEU A 545 5.24 -14.70 6.42
CA LEU A 545 4.39 -15.67 5.74
C LEU A 545 4.54 -17.02 6.42
N SER A 546 3.47 -17.48 7.06
CA SER A 546 3.45 -18.78 7.74
C SER A 546 3.24 -19.91 6.73
N VAL A 547 4.18 -20.84 6.66
CA VAL A 547 4.05 -22.07 5.87
C VAL A 547 3.81 -23.21 6.83
N ARG A 548 2.63 -23.82 6.71
CA ARG A 548 2.23 -24.93 7.57
C ARG A 548 2.62 -26.26 6.99
N ALA A 549 3.06 -27.13 7.89
CA ALA A 549 3.39 -28.51 7.63
C ALA A 549 2.52 -29.39 8.54
N GLY A 550 1.86 -30.40 7.97
CA GLY A 550 1.12 -31.40 8.74
C GLY A 550 2.05 -32.32 9.53
N SER A 551 1.53 -33.01 10.55
CA SER A 551 2.28 -33.98 11.36
C SER A 551 2.99 -35.05 10.52
N ASP A 552 2.40 -35.40 9.38
CA ASP A 552 2.82 -36.53 8.53
C ASP A 552 3.84 -36.12 7.45
N THR A 553 4.31 -34.87 7.48
CA THR A 553 5.24 -34.30 6.49
C THR A 553 6.71 -34.40 6.90
N GLY A 554 7.01 -34.76 8.15
CA GLY A 554 8.37 -34.69 8.70
C GLY A 554 8.99 -33.28 8.72
N GLN A 555 8.23 -32.24 8.34
CA GLN A 555 8.65 -30.84 8.33
C GLN A 555 8.01 -30.09 9.49
N SER A 556 8.76 -29.14 10.06
CA SER A 556 8.18 -28.17 10.99
C SER A 556 7.51 -27.06 10.20
N SER A 557 6.38 -26.55 10.71
CA SER A 557 5.83 -25.29 10.21
C SER A 557 6.89 -24.20 10.35
N GLN A 558 7.02 -23.34 9.34
CA GLN A 558 8.06 -22.32 9.25
C GLN A 558 7.45 -20.94 8.96
N THR A 559 8.12 -19.89 9.40
CA THR A 559 7.80 -18.52 9.01
C THR A 559 8.85 -18.05 8.01
N LEU A 560 8.41 -17.68 6.81
CA LEU A 560 9.24 -17.04 5.81
C LEU A 560 9.05 -15.53 5.89
N THR A 561 10.12 -14.75 5.79
CA THR A 561 10.02 -13.29 5.75
C THR A 561 10.40 -12.78 4.38
N SER A 562 9.51 -12.01 3.75
CA SER A 562 9.83 -11.26 2.52
C SER A 562 10.72 -10.05 2.80
N GLY A 563 10.93 -9.71 4.07
CA GLY A 563 11.80 -8.64 4.55
C GLY A 563 11.44 -7.25 4.00
N GLY A 564 12.11 -6.23 4.51
CA GLY A 564 12.19 -4.94 3.83
C GLY A 564 13.38 -4.93 2.88
N VAL A 565 13.22 -4.40 1.67
CA VAL A 565 14.31 -4.23 0.69
C VAL A 565 14.42 -2.77 0.31
N LYS A 566 15.64 -2.22 0.35
CA LYS A 566 15.93 -0.84 -0.06
C LYS A 566 17.11 -0.78 -1.03
N ILE A 567 17.04 0.20 -1.94
CA ILE A 567 18.12 0.56 -2.85
C ILE A 567 18.70 1.88 -2.38
N ASN A 568 19.99 1.91 -2.05
CA ASN A 568 20.69 3.16 -1.79
C ASN A 568 21.08 3.82 -3.12
N LEU A 569 20.74 5.10 -3.23
CA LEU A 569 20.89 5.95 -4.41
C LEU A 569 21.84 7.13 -4.15
N HIS A 570 22.52 7.17 -3.00
CA HIS A 570 23.31 8.31 -2.57
C HIS A 570 24.34 8.73 -3.63
N ASN A 571 25.10 7.77 -4.16
CA ASN A 571 26.14 8.06 -5.16
C ASN A 571 25.56 8.49 -6.51
N LEU A 572 24.33 8.07 -6.86
CA LEU A 572 23.65 8.57 -8.06
C LEU A 572 23.15 10.01 -7.89
N LEU A 573 22.57 10.31 -6.72
CA LEU A 573 21.94 11.59 -6.45
C LEU A 573 22.95 12.70 -6.13
N THR A 574 24.05 12.36 -5.44
CA THR A 574 25.04 13.32 -4.95
C THR A 574 26.30 13.36 -5.81
N ASP A 575 26.87 12.19 -6.15
CA ASP A 575 28.16 12.13 -6.87
C ASP A 575 28.00 12.01 -8.39
N HIS A 576 26.77 11.83 -8.86
CA HIS A 576 26.44 11.52 -10.26
C HIS A 576 27.26 10.35 -10.84
N ASN A 577 27.52 9.35 -10.00
CA ASN A 577 28.39 8.21 -10.33
C ASN A 577 27.57 6.94 -10.59
N THR A 578 27.63 6.41 -11.82
CA THR A 578 26.94 5.17 -12.18
C THR A 578 27.74 3.90 -11.87
N THR A 579 29.07 3.97 -11.71
CA THR A 579 29.92 2.77 -11.46
C THR A 579 29.75 2.23 -10.04
N ARG A 580 29.51 3.12 -9.07
CA ARG A 580 29.18 2.78 -7.68
C ARG A 580 27.78 3.27 -7.29
N GLY A 581 26.91 3.46 -8.27
CA GLY A 581 25.70 4.26 -8.11
C GLY A 581 24.70 3.69 -7.13
N VAL A 582 24.58 2.37 -7.05
CA VAL A 582 23.56 1.68 -6.29
C VAL A 582 24.12 0.58 -5.41
N ASN A 583 23.47 0.35 -4.28
CA ASN A 583 23.57 -0.91 -3.54
C ASN A 583 22.17 -1.31 -3.06
N MET A 584 22.01 -2.58 -2.71
CA MET A 584 20.74 -3.10 -2.20
C MET A 584 20.97 -3.82 -0.88
N THR A 585 20.16 -3.48 0.10
CA THR A 585 20.20 -4.10 1.43
C THR A 585 18.79 -4.35 1.95
N ASN A 586 18.69 -5.13 3.02
CA ASN A 586 17.49 -5.12 3.84
C ASN A 586 17.44 -3.88 4.75
N PHE A 587 16.38 -3.75 5.56
CA PHE A 587 16.21 -2.60 6.47
C PHE A 587 17.22 -2.56 7.62
N SER A 588 17.88 -3.68 7.94
CA SER A 588 18.98 -3.76 8.90
C SER A 588 20.36 -3.54 8.25
N ASN A 589 20.42 -3.05 7.01
CA ASN A 589 21.64 -2.87 6.21
C ASN A 589 22.43 -4.17 5.97
N ALA A 590 21.79 -5.33 6.05
CA ALA A 590 22.37 -6.62 5.66
C ALA A 590 21.96 -7.02 4.23
N GLU A 591 22.42 -8.17 3.75
CA GLU A 591 22.09 -8.67 2.40
C GLU A 591 20.57 -8.76 2.21
N ALA A 592 20.09 -8.23 1.07
CA ALA A 592 18.68 -8.33 0.72
C ALA A 592 18.31 -9.76 0.36
N ASN A 593 17.10 -10.17 0.75
CA ASN A 593 16.61 -11.53 0.53
C ASN A 593 15.25 -11.51 -0.17
N TRP A 594 14.89 -12.67 -0.71
CA TRP A 594 13.60 -12.92 -1.33
C TRP A 594 13.08 -14.30 -0.94
N ILE A 595 11.77 -14.51 -1.08
CA ILE A 595 11.11 -15.79 -0.77
C ILE A 595 10.15 -16.20 -1.89
N ASN A 596 9.75 -17.47 -1.92
CA ASN A 596 8.77 -18.01 -2.83
C ASN A 596 7.79 -18.92 -2.09
N ILE A 597 6.56 -18.46 -1.87
CA ILE A 597 5.57 -19.19 -1.07
C ILE A 597 5.06 -20.44 -1.79
N HIS A 598 5.01 -20.40 -3.13
CA HIS A 598 4.63 -21.55 -3.94
C HIS A 598 5.63 -22.69 -3.79
N ALA A 599 6.92 -22.37 -3.92
CA ALA A 599 8.01 -23.32 -3.69
C ALA A 599 7.99 -23.88 -2.26
N ALA A 600 7.69 -23.05 -1.26
CA ALA A 600 7.64 -23.47 0.13
C ALA A 600 6.52 -24.49 0.40
N TYR A 601 5.30 -24.21 -0.05
CA TYR A 601 4.20 -25.19 0.07
C TYR A 601 4.40 -26.41 -0.82
N GLN A 602 5.04 -26.26 -1.99
CA GLN A 602 5.39 -27.42 -2.80
C GLN A 602 6.40 -28.31 -2.07
N LYS A 603 7.36 -27.72 -1.34
CA LYS A 603 8.30 -28.47 -0.49
C LYS A 603 7.58 -29.19 0.64
N VAL A 604 6.55 -28.60 1.24
CA VAL A 604 5.70 -29.30 2.23
C VAL A 604 5.04 -30.52 1.58
N TYR A 605 4.39 -30.34 0.44
CA TYR A 605 3.72 -31.43 -0.28
C TYR A 605 4.67 -32.58 -0.65
N ASN A 606 5.86 -32.25 -1.16
CA ASN A 606 6.84 -33.24 -1.59
C ASN A 606 7.37 -34.12 -0.45
N ASN A 607 7.26 -33.66 0.79
CA ASN A 607 7.72 -34.40 1.98
C ASN A 607 6.60 -35.16 2.70
N ILE A 608 5.35 -35.10 2.21
CA ILE A 608 4.28 -35.95 2.75
C ILE A 608 4.63 -37.41 2.50
N LYS A 609 4.67 -38.20 3.56
CA LYS A 609 4.94 -39.64 3.47
C LYS A 609 3.84 -40.35 2.68
N ASP A 610 4.24 -41.25 1.77
CA ASP A 610 3.34 -42.08 0.97
C ASP A 610 2.28 -41.28 0.17
N ILE A 611 2.61 -40.02 -0.20
CA ILE A 611 1.70 -39.14 -0.93
C ILE A 611 1.33 -39.72 -2.30
N SER A 612 0.04 -39.65 -2.62
CA SER A 612 -0.50 -40.07 -3.92
C SER A 612 -1.29 -38.92 -4.55
N PRO A 613 -0.97 -38.51 -5.78
CA PRO A 613 0.14 -39.01 -6.60
C PRO A 613 1.52 -38.64 -6.02
N ALA A 614 2.55 -39.42 -6.38
CA ALA A 614 3.92 -39.10 -5.98
C ALA A 614 4.38 -37.78 -6.62
N PRO A 615 5.26 -36.99 -5.97
CA PRO A 615 5.73 -35.72 -6.50
C PRO A 615 6.47 -35.89 -7.83
N THR A 616 6.08 -35.10 -8.82
CA THR A 616 6.71 -35.09 -10.15
C THR A 616 8.09 -34.39 -10.11
N PRO A 617 8.96 -34.61 -11.11
CA PRO A 617 10.25 -33.89 -11.19
C PRO A 617 10.09 -32.36 -11.18
N ALA A 618 9.10 -31.82 -11.88
CA ALA A 618 8.83 -30.37 -11.90
C ALA A 618 8.45 -29.83 -10.51
N GLN A 619 7.70 -30.60 -9.73
CA GLN A 619 7.35 -30.25 -8.34
C GLN A 619 8.57 -30.32 -7.42
N GLN A 620 9.46 -31.29 -7.63
CA GLN A 620 10.72 -31.40 -6.89
C GLN A 620 11.65 -30.21 -7.21
N ASP A 621 11.71 -29.80 -8.48
CA ASP A 621 12.52 -28.66 -8.91
C ASP A 621 11.97 -27.30 -8.44
N LEU A 622 10.64 -27.15 -8.38
CA LEU A 622 10.00 -25.97 -7.79
C LEU A 622 10.36 -25.84 -6.30
N ALA A 623 10.35 -26.94 -5.55
CA ALA A 623 10.63 -26.95 -4.11
C ALA A 623 12.08 -26.54 -3.73
N LYS A 624 12.99 -26.41 -4.70
CA LYS A 624 14.35 -25.89 -4.50
C LYS A 624 14.41 -24.37 -4.44
N ARG A 625 13.35 -23.69 -4.88
CA ARG A 625 13.33 -22.23 -5.11
C ARG A 625 12.73 -21.43 -3.95
N VAL A 626 12.86 -21.92 -2.71
CA VAL A 626 12.14 -21.37 -1.54
C VAL A 626 12.58 -19.97 -1.15
N ASN A 627 13.89 -19.71 -1.20
CA ASN A 627 14.48 -18.43 -0.81
C ASN A 627 15.87 -18.24 -1.43
N GLY A 628 16.39 -17.04 -1.27
CA GLY A 628 17.72 -16.69 -1.72
C GLY A 628 18.04 -15.22 -1.44
N THR A 629 19.13 -14.75 -2.04
CA THR A 629 19.63 -13.38 -1.88
C THR A 629 19.56 -12.59 -3.18
N LEU A 630 19.62 -11.26 -3.04
CA LEU A 630 19.46 -10.31 -4.14
C LEU A 630 20.56 -9.25 -4.10
N SER A 631 21.06 -8.90 -5.27
CA SER A 631 21.91 -7.73 -5.49
C SER A 631 21.46 -6.96 -6.71
N ILE A 632 21.99 -5.75 -6.88
CA ILE A 632 21.61 -4.82 -7.95
C ILE A 632 22.84 -4.23 -8.62
N ASP A 633 22.79 -4.12 -9.94
CA ASP A 633 23.77 -3.41 -10.76
C ASP A 633 23.05 -2.46 -11.72
N LEU A 634 23.75 -1.42 -12.18
CA LEU A 634 23.26 -0.58 -13.28
C LEU A 634 23.74 -1.15 -14.62
N PRO A 635 22.86 -1.32 -15.63
CA PRO A 635 23.27 -1.77 -16.94
C PRO A 635 24.10 -0.70 -17.65
N SER A 636 24.98 -1.11 -18.56
CA SER A 636 25.87 -0.18 -19.28
C SER A 636 25.14 0.86 -20.13
N CYS A 637 23.87 0.62 -20.48
CA CYS A 637 23.02 1.57 -21.19
C CYS A 637 22.43 2.67 -20.30
N TYR A 638 22.49 2.53 -18.97
CA TYR A 638 21.92 3.50 -18.06
C TYR A 638 22.88 4.68 -17.84
N THR A 639 22.34 5.90 -17.96
CA THR A 639 23.05 7.15 -17.71
C THR A 639 22.16 8.11 -16.94
N ILE A 640 22.76 8.87 -16.02
CA ILE A 640 22.10 10.03 -15.42
C ILE A 640 21.93 11.10 -16.51
N LYS A 641 20.76 11.73 -16.56
CA LYS A 641 20.40 12.71 -17.58
C LYS A 641 20.23 14.10 -16.96
N GLN A 642 20.32 15.13 -17.78
CA GLN A 642 20.11 16.53 -17.41
C GLN A 642 18.85 17.05 -18.12
N LYS A 643 18.09 17.94 -17.48
CA LYS A 643 16.87 18.54 -18.04
C LYS A 643 17.13 19.76 -18.92
#